data_AF-A0A9D5LZ46-F1
#
_entry.id   AF-A0A9D5LZ46-F1
#
_cell.length_a   1.000
_cell.length_b   1.000
_cell.length_c   1.000
_cell.angle_alpha   90.00
_cell.angle_beta   90.00
_cell.angle_gamma   90.00
#
_symmetry.space_group_name_H-M   'P 1'
#
loop_
_entity.id
_entity.type
_entity.pdbx_description
1 polymer ?
#
loop_
_entity_poly.entity_id
_entity_poly.type
_entity_poly.pdbx_seq_one_letter_code
_entity_poly.pdbx_strand_id
1 'polypeptide(L)'
;MRLKKCAAAFLMFFVLVSCLPLSVLAEETAPIKLYIDQVEQKLEHPCTIDQNGNVYIPMEEVFFKMGVYMSWNEMGGFWYGEGNNGEIRITVGSMTADIDWVDVELPAPIIEENGVVMIPIYLVEDALKTEPAVYNAAEKSIYIQFPDINYQPQEEFKIESVVGDLPEGVDLFREEQLYQLYPDTGGESIVYSVVDVEGMPFKKAAQLEMLPVEPFPLTIYSNQYATIIDGGDFEAGDVGLMTFWARATETTDETGLAKFRPAYEQLQFWQKAQADTVDIGKEWKKYYLPLYSGQYTLKSGASHLTFSVGGKAQTIQIADMHLYNYGKQVPIEMLIPGTGEAYKGMEDDALWRKEAYRRIEKYRKNDMIITVKDEEGNPVEGATVRADMTENEFMLGLAICSNEILDLNEEESRVGQIKSDVIDLYSNTGVCGLEMKGYRSIDDYRSAVRMVNEWLDRGKRMRGHCLTWDDQAIRDMDGYPNVSYEEMYEYLKEEVIGEAWLFKGTMTQWDGLNEPHDSNGMRLKYGTEMFSDMLQIAKAIDPKSKIYVNETGMEGHPNRDEAMRAPALLQIVEGMVENERAPVDGLGVQGHCTRYLYPQGFYQELDTLAQEVDEVSVTEYDFFNTDYTYAPQHLRDTFIATFSHPKATAFVIWGYYDPMHWRNYGPFYDRNWNKKPELDEWDRLIHEEFATHATAVTDQNGQAVIRGYRGKYNVSVAMGEVNGSTEFTLTNSQTPERDNYIHVVMKQDSVEMTHPNPVEVYADNNSSGRVEFNNWTEAYADYIATVGDKELIGVYDHSDNHGNSVPKTNDGLYNTYWYGQGNDFLTYELVKKADRGTVSVDFRTPCGEVYDYRVMSSKDGETWTTLYEGSSDTKASIDFTDAMFIRIQSVDNEYMGVSEVNIYAEKD
;
A
#
# COMPACT_ATOMS: atom_id res chain seq x y z
N MET A 1 -44.74 75.16 -47.35
CA MET A 1 -45.36 74.84 -46.04
C MET A 1 -46.35 73.68 -46.20
N ARG A 2 -45.86 72.43 -46.22
CA ARG A 2 -46.63 71.16 -46.07
C ARG A 2 -45.70 69.92 -46.07
N LEU A 3 -44.44 70.08 -45.64
CA LEU A 3 -43.56 69.00 -45.16
C LEU A 3 -43.39 69.23 -43.66
N LYS A 4 -44.14 68.50 -42.83
CA LYS A 4 -43.95 68.29 -41.37
C LYS A 4 -45.16 67.61 -40.67
N LYS A 5 -46.12 67.02 -41.39
CA LYS A 5 -47.22 66.23 -40.79
C LYS A 5 -47.50 64.87 -41.46
N CYS A 6 -46.50 64.27 -42.12
CA CYS A 6 -46.59 62.89 -42.63
C CYS A 6 -45.51 61.95 -42.07
N ALA A 7 -44.57 62.47 -41.26
CA ALA A 7 -43.48 61.68 -40.68
C ALA A 7 -43.85 60.96 -39.36
N ALA A 8 -45.03 61.23 -38.77
CA ALA A 8 -45.48 60.56 -37.54
C ALA A 8 -46.36 59.32 -37.78
N ALA A 9 -46.80 59.07 -39.02
CA ALA A 9 -47.66 57.93 -39.35
C ALA A 9 -46.88 56.72 -39.91
N PHE A 10 -45.63 56.89 -40.34
CA PHE A 10 -44.79 55.79 -40.84
C PHE A 10 -43.92 55.13 -39.76
N LEU A 11 -43.79 55.73 -38.57
CA LEU A 11 -43.02 55.15 -37.46
C LEU A 11 -43.86 54.33 -36.45
N MET A 12 -45.19 54.42 -36.50
CA MET A 12 -46.09 53.63 -35.61
C MET A 12 -46.53 52.28 -36.20
N PHE A 13 -46.24 52.00 -37.49
CA PHE A 13 -46.56 50.70 -38.11
C PHE A 13 -45.38 49.71 -38.07
N PHE A 14 -44.16 50.17 -37.70
CA PHE A 14 -42.98 49.30 -37.54
C PHE A 14 -42.69 48.87 -36.09
N VAL A 15 -43.49 49.34 -35.11
CA VAL A 15 -43.33 48.98 -33.68
C VAL A 15 -44.44 48.02 -33.20
N LEU A 16 -45.36 47.61 -34.07
CA LEU A 16 -46.47 46.70 -33.72
C LEU A 16 -46.50 45.39 -34.54
N VAL A 17 -45.44 45.10 -35.31
CA VAL A 17 -45.21 43.77 -35.96
C VAL A 17 -43.87 43.16 -35.49
N SER A 18 -43.38 43.57 -34.32
CA SER A 18 -42.20 42.95 -33.66
C SER A 18 -42.54 42.32 -32.30
N CYS A 19 -43.84 42.18 -31.98
CA CYS A 19 -44.34 41.51 -30.78
C CYS A 19 -45.31 40.38 -31.12
N LEU A 20 -44.98 39.59 -32.14
CA LEU A 20 -45.40 38.18 -32.14
C LEU A 20 -44.16 37.40 -31.70
N PRO A 21 -44.19 36.66 -30.59
CA PRO A 21 -43.23 35.58 -30.45
C PRO A 21 -43.40 34.74 -31.71
N LEU A 22 -42.34 34.65 -32.52
CA LEU A 22 -42.11 33.42 -33.25
C LEU A 22 -42.13 32.37 -32.16
N SER A 23 -43.25 31.67 -32.03
CA SER A 23 -43.24 30.32 -31.55
C SER A 23 -42.28 29.61 -32.48
N VAL A 24 -40.99 29.64 -32.12
CA VAL A 24 -40.09 28.53 -32.39
C VAL A 24 -40.89 27.36 -31.85
N LEU A 25 -41.54 26.64 -32.76
CA LEU A 25 -41.85 25.26 -32.49
C LEU A 25 -40.48 24.70 -32.12
N ALA A 26 -40.24 24.52 -30.82
CA ALA A 26 -39.17 23.67 -30.37
C ALA A 26 -39.41 22.37 -31.13
N GLU A 27 -38.56 22.12 -32.12
CA GLU A 27 -38.49 20.83 -32.76
C GLU A 27 -38.21 19.89 -31.60
N GLU A 28 -39.22 19.13 -31.15
CA GLU A 28 -39.03 18.08 -30.15
C GLU A 28 -37.95 17.19 -30.72
N THR A 29 -36.72 17.37 -30.24
CA THR A 29 -35.60 16.57 -30.68
C THR A 29 -35.96 15.14 -30.31
N ALA A 30 -36.09 14.29 -31.33
CA ALA A 30 -36.42 12.89 -31.12
C ALA A 30 -35.54 12.30 -29.99
N PRO A 31 -36.15 11.57 -29.04
CA PRO A 31 -35.45 11.07 -27.87
C PRO A 31 -34.32 10.13 -28.29
N ILE A 32 -33.24 10.12 -27.50
CA ILE A 32 -32.11 9.21 -27.71
C ILE A 32 -32.61 7.78 -27.52
N LYS A 33 -32.30 6.91 -28.47
CA LYS A 33 -32.63 5.49 -28.39
C LYS A 33 -31.56 4.72 -27.63
N LEU A 34 -31.97 3.69 -26.90
CA LEU A 34 -31.05 2.78 -26.22
C LEU A 34 -31.21 1.38 -26.80
N TYR A 35 -30.08 0.76 -27.16
CA TYR A 35 -29.99 -0.62 -27.62
C TYR A 35 -29.15 -1.43 -26.64
N ILE A 36 -29.68 -2.55 -26.15
CA ILE A 36 -28.95 -3.54 -25.36
C ILE A 36 -28.91 -4.83 -26.19
N ASP A 37 -27.72 -5.32 -26.50
CA ASP A 37 -27.50 -6.47 -27.39
C ASP A 37 -28.29 -6.36 -28.70
N GLN A 38 -28.20 -5.19 -29.34
CA GLN A 38 -28.91 -4.83 -30.58
C GLN A 38 -30.45 -4.78 -30.46
N VAL A 39 -31.01 -4.91 -29.26
CA VAL A 39 -32.46 -4.81 -29.01
C VAL A 39 -32.82 -3.44 -28.46
N GLU A 40 -33.69 -2.72 -29.20
CA GLU A 40 -34.18 -1.40 -28.78
C GLU A 40 -34.98 -1.49 -27.47
N GLN A 41 -34.57 -0.72 -26.49
CA GLN A 41 -35.21 -0.62 -25.19
C GLN A 41 -36.17 0.58 -25.17
N LYS A 42 -37.40 0.32 -24.73
CA LYS A 42 -38.36 1.40 -24.43
C LYS A 42 -38.13 1.89 -23.01
N LEU A 43 -37.76 3.17 -22.89
CA LEU A 43 -37.58 3.87 -21.63
C LEU A 43 -38.79 4.78 -21.35
N GLU A 44 -39.17 4.90 -20.09
CA GLU A 44 -40.17 5.87 -19.64
C GLU A 44 -39.55 7.26 -19.50
N HIS A 45 -38.31 7.31 -18.99
CA HIS A 45 -37.51 8.54 -18.91
C HIS A 45 -36.43 8.57 -20.01
N PRO A 46 -36.26 9.69 -20.73
CA PRO A 46 -35.31 9.77 -21.84
C PRO A 46 -33.86 9.85 -21.35
N CYS A 47 -32.93 9.26 -22.10
CA CYS A 47 -31.51 9.57 -21.94
C CYS A 47 -31.24 11.04 -22.31
N THR A 48 -30.29 11.69 -21.64
CA THR A 48 -29.97 13.11 -21.82
C THR A 48 -28.50 13.31 -22.16
N ILE A 49 -28.16 14.50 -22.64
CA ILE A 49 -26.77 14.91 -22.91
C ILE A 49 -26.61 16.31 -22.32
N ASP A 50 -25.56 16.49 -21.53
CA ASP A 50 -25.26 17.80 -20.94
C ASP A 50 -24.58 18.75 -21.95
N GLN A 51 -24.33 19.98 -21.51
CA GLN A 51 -23.67 21.01 -22.31
C GLN A 51 -22.21 20.69 -22.69
N ASN A 52 -21.57 19.76 -21.99
CA ASN A 52 -20.20 19.31 -22.20
C ASN A 52 -20.12 18.05 -23.07
N GLY A 53 -21.27 17.51 -23.48
CA GLY A 53 -21.35 16.30 -24.31
C GLY A 53 -21.38 14.99 -23.53
N ASN A 54 -21.50 15.04 -22.20
CA ASN A 54 -21.65 13.84 -21.37
C ASN A 54 -23.03 13.24 -21.55
N VAL A 55 -23.08 11.94 -21.81
CA VAL A 55 -24.31 11.21 -22.08
C VAL A 55 -24.77 10.52 -20.81
N TYR A 56 -26.05 10.69 -20.49
CA TYR A 56 -26.68 10.22 -19.27
C TYR A 56 -27.82 9.24 -19.56
N ILE A 57 -27.94 8.21 -18.72
CA ILE A 57 -29.01 7.22 -18.76
C ILE A 57 -29.78 7.20 -17.43
N PRO A 58 -31.10 6.90 -17.43
CA PRO A 58 -31.86 6.72 -16.20
C PRO A 58 -31.44 5.42 -15.52
N MET A 59 -30.73 5.54 -14.40
CA MET A 59 -30.00 4.44 -13.74
C MET A 59 -30.92 3.25 -13.44
N GLU A 60 -31.98 3.46 -12.65
CA GLU A 60 -32.87 2.39 -12.20
C GLU A 60 -33.52 1.64 -13.37
N GLU A 61 -34.04 2.35 -14.37
CA GLU A 61 -34.69 1.74 -15.52
C GLU A 61 -33.72 0.91 -16.38
N VAL A 62 -32.55 1.47 -16.67
CA VAL A 62 -31.57 0.82 -17.54
C VAL A 62 -30.93 -0.37 -16.84
N PHE A 63 -30.54 -0.22 -15.58
CA PHE A 63 -29.99 -1.32 -14.78
C PHE A 63 -31.02 -2.44 -14.59
N PHE A 64 -32.30 -2.10 -14.32
CA PHE A 64 -33.36 -3.10 -14.23
C PHE A 64 -33.54 -3.89 -15.53
N LYS A 65 -33.46 -3.23 -16.69
CA LYS A 65 -33.52 -3.91 -18.00
C LYS A 65 -32.34 -4.83 -18.26
N MET A 66 -31.22 -4.63 -17.56
CA MET A 66 -30.03 -5.49 -17.59
C MET A 66 -30.01 -6.50 -16.43
N GLY A 67 -31.06 -6.57 -15.61
CA GLY A 67 -31.19 -7.52 -14.51
C GLY A 67 -30.61 -7.06 -13.17
N VAL A 68 -30.20 -5.80 -13.05
CA VAL A 68 -29.66 -5.22 -11.82
C VAL A 68 -30.71 -4.40 -11.09
N TYR A 69 -30.88 -4.70 -9.81
CA TYR A 69 -31.84 -4.03 -8.94
C TYR A 69 -31.12 -3.06 -8.03
N MET A 70 -31.42 -1.77 -8.17
CA MET A 70 -30.91 -0.73 -7.28
C MET A 70 -31.92 -0.44 -6.16
N SER A 71 -31.41 -0.24 -4.96
CA SER A 71 -32.16 0.07 -3.74
C SER A 71 -31.56 1.30 -3.07
N TRP A 72 -32.39 2.14 -2.46
CA TRP A 72 -31.93 3.30 -1.71
C TRP A 72 -31.57 2.93 -0.26
N ASN A 73 -30.41 3.36 0.21
CA ASN A 73 -30.01 3.28 1.61
C ASN A 73 -30.15 4.66 2.26
N GLU A 74 -31.25 4.84 3.00
CA GLU A 74 -31.57 6.10 3.70
C GLU A 74 -30.49 6.53 4.71
N MET A 75 -29.86 5.58 5.38
CA MET A 75 -28.88 5.86 6.44
C MET A 75 -27.52 6.28 5.87
N GLY A 76 -27.11 5.65 4.77
CA GLY A 76 -25.86 5.93 4.08
C GLY A 76 -25.95 7.06 3.05
N GLY A 77 -27.15 7.43 2.60
CA GLY A 77 -27.35 8.47 1.59
C GLY A 77 -26.91 8.05 0.19
N PHE A 78 -26.96 6.76 -0.14
CA PHE A 78 -26.54 6.23 -1.43
C PHE A 78 -27.52 5.15 -1.95
N TRP A 79 -27.51 4.96 -3.27
CA TRP A 79 -28.12 3.83 -3.95
C TRP A 79 -27.17 2.64 -3.95
N TYR A 80 -27.67 1.43 -3.79
CA TYR A 80 -26.86 0.21 -3.85
C TYR A 80 -27.53 -0.91 -4.63
N GLY A 81 -26.73 -1.79 -5.22
CA GLY A 81 -27.19 -2.97 -5.95
C GLY A 81 -26.03 -3.92 -6.23
N GLU A 82 -26.32 -5.04 -6.91
CA GLU A 82 -25.31 -6.03 -7.28
C GLU A 82 -25.19 -6.09 -8.81
N GLY A 83 -24.00 -5.77 -9.32
CA GLY A 83 -23.65 -5.85 -10.74
C GLY A 83 -22.85 -7.10 -11.07
N ASN A 84 -22.39 -7.20 -12.33
CA ASN A 84 -21.52 -8.31 -12.74
C ASN A 84 -20.06 -8.12 -12.28
N ASN A 85 -19.68 -6.91 -11.89
CA ASN A 85 -18.38 -6.61 -11.29
C ASN A 85 -18.41 -6.65 -9.76
N GLY A 86 -19.58 -6.83 -9.13
CA GLY A 86 -19.75 -6.87 -7.67
C GLY A 86 -20.73 -5.81 -7.17
N GLU A 87 -20.59 -5.45 -5.89
CA GLU A 87 -21.42 -4.44 -5.23
C GLU A 87 -21.31 -3.09 -5.96
N ILE A 88 -22.42 -2.39 -6.15
CA ILE A 88 -22.47 -1.03 -6.69
C ILE A 88 -22.98 -0.11 -5.60
N ARG A 89 -22.27 0.98 -5.28
CA ARG A 89 -22.80 2.10 -4.46
C ARG A 89 -22.68 3.43 -5.21
N ILE A 90 -23.79 4.15 -5.31
CA ILE A 90 -23.95 5.36 -6.11
C ILE A 90 -24.50 6.49 -5.25
N THR A 91 -23.75 7.59 -5.17
CA THR A 91 -24.14 8.80 -4.44
C THR A 91 -24.46 9.92 -5.42
N VAL A 92 -25.67 10.46 -5.35
CA VAL A 92 -26.09 11.60 -6.20
C VAL A 92 -25.22 12.82 -5.89
N GLY A 93 -24.76 13.50 -6.93
CA GLY A 93 -23.83 14.63 -6.86
C GLY A 93 -22.35 14.23 -6.87
N SER A 94 -22.03 12.94 -6.73
CA SER A 94 -20.64 12.46 -6.72
C SER A 94 -20.02 12.43 -8.12
N MET A 95 -18.72 12.74 -8.18
CA MET A 95 -17.85 12.52 -9.34
C MET A 95 -17.21 11.12 -9.34
N THR A 96 -17.54 10.29 -8.34
CA THR A 96 -17.08 8.91 -8.23
C THR A 96 -18.28 7.99 -8.03
N ALA A 97 -18.17 6.77 -8.55
CA ALA A 97 -19.04 5.66 -8.21
C ALA A 97 -18.20 4.57 -7.55
N ASP A 98 -18.74 3.94 -6.52
CA ASP A 98 -18.08 2.81 -5.89
C ASP A 98 -18.59 1.52 -6.54
N ILE A 99 -17.66 0.77 -7.13
CA ILE A 99 -17.94 -0.52 -7.75
C ILE A 99 -16.95 -1.53 -7.19
N ASP A 100 -17.47 -2.52 -6.46
CA ASP A 100 -16.70 -3.57 -5.81
C ASP A 100 -15.53 -3.02 -4.99
N TRP A 101 -15.82 -1.95 -4.23
CA TRP A 101 -14.89 -1.22 -3.34
C TRP A 101 -13.86 -0.37 -4.07
N VAL A 102 -13.99 -0.25 -5.38
CA VAL A 102 -13.15 0.59 -6.22
C VAL A 102 -13.87 1.90 -6.48
N ASP A 103 -13.24 3.00 -6.10
CA ASP A 103 -13.69 4.34 -6.51
C ASP A 103 -13.38 4.55 -8.00
N VAL A 104 -14.42 4.50 -8.83
CA VAL A 104 -14.37 4.76 -10.26
C VAL A 104 -14.62 6.26 -10.50
N GLU A 105 -13.61 6.97 -11.00
CA GLU A 105 -13.74 8.38 -11.39
C GLU A 105 -14.65 8.53 -12.62
N LEU A 106 -15.63 9.41 -12.53
CA LEU A 106 -16.59 9.68 -13.59
C LEU A 106 -16.22 10.98 -14.33
N PRO A 107 -16.48 11.08 -15.65
CA PRO A 107 -16.23 12.31 -16.41
C PRO A 107 -17.21 13.45 -16.06
N ALA A 108 -18.30 13.13 -15.36
CA ALA A 108 -19.34 14.07 -14.96
C ALA A 108 -20.08 13.52 -13.72
N PRO A 109 -20.70 14.38 -12.91
CA PRO A 109 -21.31 13.93 -11.67
C PRO A 109 -22.56 13.11 -11.96
N ILE A 110 -22.91 12.22 -11.03
CA ILE A 110 -24.22 11.58 -10.98
C ILE A 110 -25.25 12.64 -10.62
N ILE A 111 -26.33 12.76 -11.39
CA ILE A 111 -27.31 13.84 -11.21
C ILE A 111 -28.71 13.29 -10.98
N GLU A 112 -29.60 14.13 -10.48
CA GLU A 112 -31.03 13.86 -10.42
C GLU A 112 -31.76 14.84 -11.34
N GLU A 113 -32.48 14.31 -12.33
CA GLU A 113 -33.30 15.09 -13.24
C GLU A 113 -34.76 14.66 -13.13
N ASN A 114 -35.64 15.59 -12.74
CA ASN A 114 -37.08 15.34 -12.58
C ASN A 114 -37.44 14.15 -11.66
N GLY A 115 -36.64 13.91 -10.61
CA GLY A 115 -36.85 12.79 -9.69
C GLY A 115 -36.27 11.47 -10.17
N VAL A 116 -35.45 11.48 -11.23
CA VAL A 116 -34.79 10.29 -11.77
C VAL A 116 -33.29 10.45 -11.63
N VAL A 117 -32.65 9.45 -11.04
CA VAL A 117 -31.18 9.40 -10.95
C VAL A 117 -30.60 9.06 -12.32
N MET A 118 -29.76 9.95 -12.82
CA MET A 118 -29.10 9.84 -14.11
C MET A 118 -27.61 9.61 -13.89
N ILE A 119 -27.07 8.54 -14.48
CA ILE A 119 -25.65 8.20 -14.42
C ILE A 119 -24.98 8.40 -15.78
N PRO A 120 -23.69 8.80 -15.82
CA PRO A 120 -22.92 8.77 -17.06
C PRO A 120 -22.89 7.36 -17.66
N ILE A 121 -23.03 7.24 -18.98
CA ILE A 121 -23.04 5.93 -19.67
C ILE A 121 -21.78 5.09 -19.42
N TYR A 122 -20.66 5.73 -19.08
CA TYR A 122 -19.38 5.09 -18.77
C TYR A 122 -19.48 4.11 -17.60
N LEU A 123 -20.34 4.40 -16.63
CA LEU A 123 -20.49 3.57 -15.43
C LEU A 123 -21.06 2.17 -15.75
N VAL A 124 -21.75 2.00 -16.88
CA VAL A 124 -22.34 0.72 -17.28
C VAL A 124 -21.27 -0.36 -17.47
N GLU A 125 -20.16 0.00 -18.13
CA GLU A 125 -19.04 -0.90 -18.40
C GLU A 125 -18.46 -1.42 -17.08
N ASP A 126 -18.09 -0.49 -16.20
CA ASP A 126 -17.41 -0.81 -14.95
C ASP A 126 -18.37 -1.50 -13.96
N ALA A 127 -19.67 -1.20 -13.96
CA ALA A 127 -20.65 -1.88 -13.10
C ALA A 127 -20.99 -3.30 -13.58
N LEU A 128 -21.05 -3.54 -14.90
CA LEU A 128 -21.72 -4.71 -15.47
C LEU A 128 -20.85 -5.56 -16.42
N LYS A 129 -19.56 -5.26 -16.55
CA LYS A 129 -18.63 -5.97 -17.45
C LYS A 129 -19.15 -6.02 -18.91
N THR A 130 -19.72 -4.92 -19.40
CA THR A 130 -20.11 -4.80 -20.81
C THR A 130 -18.91 -4.38 -21.65
N GLU A 131 -19.03 -4.44 -22.97
CA GLU A 131 -18.19 -3.61 -23.84
C GLU A 131 -18.45 -2.12 -23.55
N PRO A 132 -17.50 -1.20 -23.86
CA PRO A 132 -17.69 0.23 -23.66
C PRO A 132 -18.97 0.73 -24.34
N ALA A 133 -19.85 1.38 -23.57
CA ALA A 133 -21.10 1.90 -24.11
C ALA A 133 -20.83 3.01 -25.13
N VAL A 134 -21.39 2.89 -26.34
CA VAL A 134 -21.12 3.83 -27.44
C VAL A 134 -22.34 4.70 -27.71
N TYR A 135 -22.16 6.02 -27.64
CA TYR A 135 -23.15 6.96 -28.16
C TYR A 135 -22.83 7.36 -29.60
N ASN A 136 -23.72 7.01 -30.53
CA ASN A 136 -23.66 7.45 -31.92
C ASN A 136 -24.49 8.73 -32.10
N ALA A 137 -23.80 9.87 -32.21
CA ALA A 137 -24.45 11.18 -32.37
C ALA A 137 -25.24 11.32 -33.68
N ALA A 138 -24.83 10.65 -34.77
CA ALA A 138 -25.53 10.71 -36.05
C ALA A 138 -26.87 9.94 -36.01
N GLU A 139 -26.90 8.84 -35.27
CA GLU A 139 -28.08 7.98 -35.10
C GLU A 139 -28.91 8.34 -33.87
N LYS A 140 -28.41 9.24 -33.00
CA LYS A 140 -28.98 9.54 -31.68
C LYS A 140 -29.29 8.26 -30.89
N SER A 141 -28.34 7.35 -30.87
CA SER A 141 -28.53 6.01 -30.33
C SER A 141 -27.35 5.62 -29.43
N ILE A 142 -27.65 5.01 -28.28
CA ILE A 142 -26.69 4.41 -27.36
C ILE A 142 -26.71 2.90 -27.57
N TYR A 143 -25.54 2.29 -27.66
CA TYR A 143 -25.35 0.85 -27.80
C TYR A 143 -24.60 0.31 -26.59
N ILE A 144 -25.21 -0.64 -25.89
CA ILE A 144 -24.61 -1.43 -24.81
C ILE A 144 -24.59 -2.89 -25.27
N GLN A 145 -23.44 -3.54 -25.14
CA GLN A 145 -23.23 -4.90 -25.62
C GLN A 145 -22.56 -5.71 -24.52
N PHE A 146 -23.15 -6.85 -24.14
CA PHE A 146 -22.44 -7.81 -23.30
C PHE A 146 -21.40 -8.57 -24.13
N PRO A 147 -20.22 -8.87 -23.56
CA PRO A 147 -19.21 -9.67 -24.24
C PRO A 147 -19.76 -11.08 -24.53
N ASP A 148 -19.31 -11.69 -25.64
CA ASP A 148 -19.64 -13.07 -25.97
C ASP A 148 -19.09 -14.00 -24.87
N ILE A 149 -19.98 -14.66 -24.12
CA ILE A 149 -19.58 -15.57 -23.05
C ILE A 149 -19.03 -16.87 -23.67
N ASN A 150 -17.70 -16.99 -23.75
CA ASN A 150 -17.05 -18.26 -24.04
C ASN A 150 -16.91 -19.08 -22.74
N TYR A 151 -18.04 -19.60 -22.25
CA TYR A 151 -18.06 -20.44 -21.06
C TYR A 151 -17.36 -21.78 -21.34
N GLN A 152 -16.12 -21.91 -20.88
CA GLN A 152 -15.46 -23.19 -20.70
C GLN A 152 -15.63 -23.56 -19.23
N PRO A 153 -16.50 -24.52 -18.86
CA PRO A 153 -16.54 -24.99 -17.49
C PRO A 153 -15.16 -25.55 -17.14
N GLN A 154 -14.50 -24.97 -16.12
CA GLN A 154 -13.37 -25.64 -15.50
C GLN A 154 -13.87 -27.01 -15.02
N GLU A 155 -13.27 -28.09 -15.53
CA GLU A 155 -13.53 -29.42 -14.98
C GLU A 155 -13.00 -29.43 -13.54
N GLU A 156 -13.91 -29.53 -12.57
CA GLU A 156 -13.57 -29.69 -11.16
C GLU A 156 -12.65 -30.90 -11.00
N PHE A 157 -11.44 -30.67 -10.48
CA PHE A 157 -10.48 -31.73 -10.27
C PHE A 157 -11.06 -32.77 -9.31
N LYS A 158 -11.04 -34.03 -9.76
CA LYS A 158 -11.43 -35.17 -8.94
C LYS A 158 -10.19 -35.98 -8.66
N ILE A 159 -9.78 -36.05 -7.40
CA ILE A 159 -8.62 -36.82 -6.96
C ILE A 159 -8.69 -38.29 -7.39
N GLU A 160 -9.90 -38.84 -7.54
CA GLU A 160 -10.14 -40.17 -8.11
C GLU A 160 -9.53 -40.37 -9.50
N SER A 161 -9.37 -39.31 -10.29
CA SER A 161 -8.79 -39.36 -11.63
C SER A 161 -7.29 -39.65 -11.63
N VAL A 162 -6.58 -39.33 -10.54
CA VAL A 162 -5.12 -39.47 -10.44
C VAL A 162 -4.69 -40.63 -9.54
N VAL A 163 -5.58 -41.17 -8.71
CA VAL A 163 -5.24 -42.25 -7.75
C VAL A 163 -4.62 -43.46 -8.44
N GLY A 164 -5.05 -43.77 -9.67
CA GLY A 164 -4.49 -44.87 -10.47
C GLY A 164 -3.05 -44.64 -10.96
N ASP A 165 -2.61 -43.38 -10.98
CA ASP A 165 -1.29 -42.97 -11.45
C ASP A 165 -0.29 -42.75 -10.30
N LEU A 166 -0.75 -42.85 -9.04
CA LEU A 166 0.12 -42.70 -7.87
C LEU A 166 1.10 -43.88 -7.75
N PRO A 167 2.34 -43.64 -7.33
CA PRO A 167 3.31 -44.70 -7.07
C PRO A 167 2.86 -45.56 -5.88
N GLU A 168 3.51 -46.71 -5.70
CA GLU A 168 3.26 -47.56 -4.53
C GLU A 168 3.65 -46.80 -3.24
N GLY A 169 2.67 -46.56 -2.38
CA GLY A 169 2.83 -45.88 -1.09
C GLY A 169 2.96 -46.85 0.08
N VAL A 170 3.57 -46.40 1.17
CA VAL A 170 3.62 -47.15 2.43
C VAL A 170 2.36 -46.84 3.23
N ASP A 171 1.54 -47.84 3.50
CA ASP A 171 0.37 -47.66 4.36
C ASP A 171 0.80 -47.62 5.83
N LEU A 172 0.61 -46.47 6.46
CA LEU A 172 0.95 -46.21 7.86
C LEU A 172 -0.15 -46.70 8.82
N PHE A 173 -1.33 -47.06 8.31
CA PHE A 173 -2.49 -47.45 9.09
C PHE A 173 -2.89 -48.90 8.79
N ARG A 174 -2.95 -49.75 9.82
CA ARG A 174 -3.37 -51.14 9.69
C ARG A 174 -4.88 -51.26 9.95
N GLU A 175 -5.56 -52.05 9.14
CA GLU A 175 -7.01 -52.24 9.21
C GLU A 175 -7.50 -52.60 10.63
N GLU A 176 -6.74 -53.40 11.39
CA GLU A 176 -7.12 -53.77 12.76
C GLU A 176 -7.20 -52.58 13.73
N GLN A 177 -6.47 -51.50 13.46
CA GLN A 177 -6.48 -50.28 14.27
C GLN A 177 -7.83 -49.57 14.19
N LEU A 178 -8.52 -49.64 13.04
CA LEU A 178 -9.89 -49.14 12.89
C LEU A 178 -10.88 -49.87 13.80
N TYR A 179 -10.57 -51.11 14.17
CA TYR A 179 -11.42 -51.95 15.01
C TYR A 179 -11.04 -51.94 16.49
N GLN A 180 -10.04 -51.15 16.88
CA GLN A 180 -9.53 -51.05 18.26
C GLN A 180 -9.39 -49.59 18.71
N LEU A 181 -10.29 -48.72 18.26
CA LEU A 181 -10.31 -47.31 18.65
C LEU A 181 -10.50 -47.16 20.16
N TYR A 182 -9.80 -46.20 20.76
CA TYR A 182 -9.99 -45.80 22.16
C TYR A 182 -10.69 -44.45 22.24
N PRO A 183 -11.52 -44.21 23.28
CA PRO A 183 -12.13 -42.90 23.49
C PRO A 183 -11.04 -41.86 23.77
N ASP A 184 -11.13 -40.71 23.12
CA ASP A 184 -10.30 -39.54 23.37
C ASP A 184 -11.21 -38.39 23.87
N THR A 185 -10.98 -37.14 23.46
CA THR A 185 -11.72 -35.97 23.94
C THR A 185 -13.22 -36.15 23.71
N GLY A 186 -14.01 -36.12 24.79
CA GLY A 186 -15.47 -36.27 24.75
C GLY A 186 -15.98 -37.62 24.21
N GLY A 187 -15.11 -38.64 24.15
CA GLY A 187 -15.46 -39.96 23.61
C GLY A 187 -16.57 -40.69 24.36
N GLU A 188 -16.87 -40.31 25.61
CA GLU A 188 -17.99 -40.84 26.39
C GLU A 188 -19.37 -40.56 25.78
N SER A 189 -19.46 -39.58 24.88
CA SER A 189 -20.69 -39.23 24.15
C SER A 189 -20.87 -40.01 22.85
N ILE A 190 -19.92 -40.89 22.53
CA ILE A 190 -19.91 -41.71 21.32
C ILE A 190 -19.99 -43.19 21.69
N VAL A 191 -20.97 -43.88 21.11
CA VAL A 191 -21.03 -45.35 21.18
C VAL A 191 -20.25 -45.90 19.99
N TYR A 192 -19.11 -46.52 20.30
CA TYR A 192 -18.27 -47.21 19.32
C TYR A 192 -18.60 -48.71 19.27
N SER A 193 -18.76 -49.26 18.07
CA SER A 193 -18.93 -50.70 17.85
C SER A 193 -18.36 -51.13 16.50
N VAL A 194 -18.18 -52.44 16.32
CA VAL A 194 -17.78 -53.04 15.04
C VAL A 194 -18.95 -53.85 14.51
N VAL A 195 -19.34 -53.58 13.27
CA VAL A 195 -20.49 -54.20 12.60
C VAL A 195 -20.07 -54.97 11.36
N ASP A 196 -20.79 -56.05 11.04
CA ASP A 196 -20.58 -56.80 9.81
C ASP A 196 -21.21 -56.06 8.61
N VAL A 197 -20.53 -56.10 7.46
CA VAL A 197 -20.97 -55.46 6.22
C VAL A 197 -21.15 -56.50 5.11
N GLU A 198 -22.31 -56.48 4.47
CA GLU A 198 -22.63 -57.30 3.30
C GLU A 198 -22.56 -56.47 2.01
N GLY A 199 -22.29 -57.13 0.88
CA GLY A 199 -22.34 -56.50 -0.46
C GLY A 199 -21.15 -55.60 -0.82
N MET A 200 -20.22 -55.35 0.10
CA MET A 200 -19.01 -54.56 -0.12
C MET A 200 -17.74 -55.45 -0.20
N PRO A 201 -16.62 -54.92 -0.74
CA PRO A 201 -15.32 -55.60 -0.75
C PRO A 201 -14.79 -55.91 0.66
N PHE A 202 -15.06 -55.03 1.62
CA PHE A 202 -14.76 -55.20 3.05
C PHE A 202 -15.91 -55.91 3.80
N LYS A 203 -15.57 -56.55 4.92
CA LYS A 203 -16.52 -57.37 5.72
C LYS A 203 -16.94 -56.74 7.03
N LYS A 204 -16.24 -55.71 7.50
CA LYS A 204 -16.51 -55.04 8.77
C LYS A 204 -16.40 -53.53 8.63
N ALA A 205 -17.12 -52.82 9.48
CA ALA A 205 -17.00 -51.37 9.63
C ALA A 205 -16.95 -50.98 11.11
N ALA A 206 -16.18 -49.94 11.42
CA ALA A 206 -16.30 -49.20 12.66
C ALA A 206 -17.56 -48.34 12.61
N GLN A 207 -18.43 -48.48 13.60
CA GLN A 207 -19.62 -47.65 13.76
C GLN A 207 -19.41 -46.67 14.92
N LEU A 208 -19.60 -45.39 14.63
CA LEU A 208 -19.57 -44.30 15.61
C LEU A 208 -20.97 -43.69 15.68
N GLU A 209 -21.63 -43.84 16.81
CA GLU A 209 -22.93 -43.24 17.10
C GLU A 209 -22.73 -42.07 18.07
N MET A 210 -22.89 -40.85 17.56
CA MET A 210 -22.90 -39.63 18.36
C MET A 210 -24.28 -39.45 18.99
N LEU A 211 -24.33 -39.50 20.31
CA LEU A 211 -25.57 -39.35 21.06
C LEU A 211 -25.99 -37.87 21.15
N PRO A 212 -27.29 -37.56 21.33
CA PRO A 212 -27.72 -36.22 21.69
C PRO A 212 -27.13 -35.82 23.05
N VAL A 213 -26.37 -34.72 23.10
CA VAL A 213 -25.74 -34.23 24.34
C VAL A 213 -26.11 -32.77 24.62
N GLU A 214 -26.19 -32.43 25.91
CA GLU A 214 -26.48 -31.09 26.42
C GLU A 214 -25.40 -30.66 27.44
N PRO A 215 -24.71 -29.52 27.26
CA PRO A 215 -24.86 -28.60 26.13
C PRO A 215 -24.35 -29.18 24.81
N PHE A 216 -24.90 -28.69 23.70
CA PHE A 216 -24.46 -29.05 22.36
C PHE A 216 -22.96 -28.76 22.17
N PRO A 217 -22.18 -29.67 21.57
CA PRO A 217 -20.73 -29.47 21.41
C PRO A 217 -20.47 -28.33 20.44
N LEU A 218 -19.62 -27.38 20.87
CA LEU A 218 -19.31 -26.17 20.09
C LEU A 218 -18.51 -26.47 18.82
N THR A 219 -17.78 -27.60 18.78
CA THR A 219 -16.90 -27.96 17.66
C THR A 219 -16.92 -29.47 17.39
N ILE A 220 -16.64 -29.88 16.14
CA ILE A 220 -16.67 -31.30 15.74
C ILE A 220 -15.63 -32.17 16.46
N TYR A 221 -14.49 -31.59 16.86
CA TYR A 221 -13.41 -32.29 17.57
C TYR A 221 -13.62 -32.39 19.08
N SER A 222 -14.72 -31.84 19.62
CA SER A 222 -15.05 -31.98 21.04
C SER A 222 -15.48 -33.40 21.43
N ASN A 223 -15.84 -34.25 20.46
CA ASN A 223 -16.20 -35.65 20.67
C ASN A 223 -15.51 -36.51 19.61
N GLN A 224 -14.55 -37.33 20.05
CA GLN A 224 -13.78 -38.17 19.15
C GLN A 224 -13.25 -39.46 19.81
N TYR A 225 -13.03 -40.45 18.96
CA TYR A 225 -12.19 -41.60 19.25
C TYR A 225 -10.83 -41.43 18.56
N ALA A 226 -9.83 -42.19 18.95
CA ALA A 226 -8.52 -42.13 18.33
C ALA A 226 -7.84 -43.51 18.27
N THR A 227 -6.77 -43.57 17.49
CA THR A 227 -5.82 -44.68 17.49
C THR A 227 -4.41 -44.17 17.18
N ILE A 228 -3.40 -44.77 17.82
CA ILE A 228 -2.00 -44.41 17.61
C ILE A 228 -1.54 -44.91 16.24
N ILE A 229 -0.81 -44.10 15.49
CA ILE A 229 -0.16 -44.52 14.24
C ILE A 229 1.24 -45.03 14.56
N ASP A 230 1.51 -46.29 14.23
CA ASP A 230 2.78 -46.97 14.47
C ASP A 230 3.36 -47.68 13.23
N GLY A 231 2.75 -47.49 12.05
CA GLY A 231 3.18 -48.08 10.78
C GLY A 231 4.45 -47.46 10.17
N GLY A 232 4.89 -46.30 10.67
CA GLY A 232 6.07 -45.59 10.19
C GLY A 232 6.02 -44.10 10.52
N ASP A 233 7.10 -43.38 10.22
CA ASP A 233 7.14 -41.93 10.29
C ASP A 233 6.52 -41.32 9.03
N PHE A 234 5.89 -40.16 9.17
CA PHE A 234 5.53 -39.26 8.07
C PHE A 234 6.42 -38.03 8.18
N GLU A 235 7.46 -37.95 7.35
CA GLU A 235 8.52 -36.95 7.46
C GLU A 235 8.07 -35.56 6.99
N ALA A 236 8.83 -34.53 7.40
CA ALA A 236 8.56 -33.16 6.95
C ALA A 236 8.74 -33.06 5.42
N GLY A 237 7.70 -32.57 4.75
CA GLY A 237 7.59 -32.48 3.30
C GLY A 237 7.14 -33.78 2.60
N ASP A 238 6.76 -34.81 3.34
CA ASP A 238 6.11 -35.99 2.74
C ASP A 238 4.71 -35.66 2.25
N VAL A 239 4.33 -36.31 1.14
CA VAL A 239 2.99 -36.27 0.55
C VAL A 239 2.35 -37.64 0.70
N GLY A 240 1.10 -37.65 1.14
CA GLY A 240 0.34 -38.87 1.33
C GLY A 240 -1.13 -38.73 0.98
N LEU A 241 -1.87 -39.82 1.13
CA LEU A 241 -3.30 -39.86 0.88
C LEU A 241 -3.99 -40.78 1.89
N MET A 242 -4.94 -40.22 2.62
CA MET A 242 -5.87 -40.98 3.43
C MET A 242 -7.05 -41.40 2.56
N THR A 243 -7.40 -42.69 2.59
CA THR A 243 -8.59 -43.19 1.89
C THR A 243 -9.44 -44.01 2.83
N PHE A 244 -10.76 -43.94 2.69
CA PHE A 244 -11.69 -44.78 3.45
C PHE A 244 -13.05 -44.85 2.78
N TRP A 245 -13.81 -45.90 3.07
CA TRP A 245 -15.23 -45.96 2.77
C TRP A 245 -16.05 -45.48 3.97
N ALA A 246 -17.09 -44.71 3.73
CA ALA A 246 -18.02 -44.31 4.77
C ALA A 246 -19.48 -44.24 4.28
N ARG A 247 -20.41 -44.42 5.22
CA ARG A 247 -21.84 -44.10 5.07
C ARG A 247 -22.48 -43.69 6.39
N ALA A 248 -23.56 -42.95 6.32
CA ALA A 248 -24.40 -42.57 7.46
C ALA A 248 -25.62 -43.49 7.51
N THR A 249 -25.84 -44.17 8.64
CA THR A 249 -27.05 -44.97 8.86
C THR A 249 -28.16 -44.13 9.49
N GLU A 250 -27.80 -43.10 10.26
CA GLU A 250 -28.73 -42.17 10.91
C GLU A 250 -28.11 -40.76 10.94
N THR A 251 -28.94 -39.72 10.79
CA THR A 251 -28.54 -38.31 10.94
C THR A 251 -29.76 -37.50 11.38
N THR A 252 -29.53 -36.49 12.21
CA THR A 252 -30.53 -35.51 12.63
C THR A 252 -30.32 -34.14 11.98
N ASP A 253 -29.33 -34.00 11.10
CA ASP A 253 -29.10 -32.78 10.32
C ASP A 253 -30.12 -32.63 9.18
N GLU A 254 -30.61 -31.41 8.95
CA GLU A 254 -31.66 -31.14 7.96
C GLU A 254 -31.20 -31.39 6.52
N THR A 255 -29.89 -31.38 6.25
CA THR A 255 -29.32 -31.74 4.94
C THR A 255 -29.41 -33.24 4.64
N GLY A 256 -29.61 -34.07 5.67
CA GLY A 256 -29.56 -35.52 5.55
C GLY A 256 -28.15 -36.11 5.41
N LEU A 257 -27.12 -35.32 5.70
CA LEU A 257 -25.71 -35.73 5.72
C LEU A 257 -25.21 -35.83 7.18
N ALA A 258 -24.23 -36.69 7.41
CA ALA A 258 -23.49 -36.77 8.67
C ALA A 258 -22.10 -36.13 8.50
N LYS A 259 -21.55 -35.54 9.56
CA LYS A 259 -20.23 -34.91 9.54
C LYS A 259 -19.19 -35.84 10.15
N PHE A 260 -18.08 -36.05 9.46
CA PHE A 260 -16.94 -36.82 9.96
C PHE A 260 -15.64 -36.07 9.70
N ARG A 261 -14.79 -35.96 10.72
CA ARG A 261 -13.47 -35.33 10.59
C ARG A 261 -12.39 -36.31 11.05
N PRO A 262 -11.70 -37.00 10.12
CA PRO A 262 -10.49 -37.73 10.45
C PRO A 262 -9.29 -36.76 10.49
N ALA A 263 -8.51 -36.76 11.56
CA ALA A 263 -7.29 -35.93 11.60
C ALA A 263 -6.05 -36.75 11.96
N TYR A 264 -5.00 -36.65 11.12
CA TYR A 264 -3.70 -37.26 11.38
C TYR A 264 -2.74 -36.20 11.94
N GLU A 265 -2.33 -36.37 13.19
CA GLU A 265 -1.62 -35.32 13.93
C GLU A 265 -0.66 -35.87 15.00
N GLN A 266 0.26 -35.02 15.45
CA GLN A 266 1.16 -35.31 16.57
C GLN A 266 0.42 -35.34 17.91
N LEU A 267 0.87 -36.22 18.82
CA LEU A 267 0.48 -36.14 20.21
C LEU A 267 1.03 -34.85 20.85
N GLN A 268 0.23 -34.18 21.68
CA GLN A 268 0.55 -32.97 22.48
C GLN A 268 0.74 -31.65 21.71
N PHE A 269 1.41 -31.65 20.56
CA PHE A 269 1.72 -30.42 19.81
C PHE A 269 0.70 -30.11 18.71
N TRP A 270 -0.22 -31.04 18.41
CA TRP A 270 -1.36 -30.86 17.51
C TRP A 270 -1.03 -30.40 16.09
N GLN A 271 0.22 -30.60 15.64
CA GLN A 271 0.62 -30.38 14.25
C GLN A 271 0.01 -31.48 13.38
N LYS A 272 -0.65 -31.10 12.29
CA LYS A 272 -1.52 -31.98 11.49
C LYS A 272 -0.98 -32.15 10.08
N ALA A 273 -1.21 -33.33 9.51
CA ALA A 273 -1.03 -33.58 8.09
C ALA A 273 -2.35 -33.47 7.30
N GLN A 274 -3.50 -33.61 7.98
CA GLN A 274 -4.85 -33.59 7.42
C GLN A 274 -5.86 -33.44 8.56
N ALA A 275 -6.91 -32.65 8.37
CA ALA A 275 -7.94 -32.38 9.40
C ALA A 275 -9.28 -31.85 8.86
N ASP A 276 -9.57 -32.06 7.59
CA ASP A 276 -10.76 -31.64 6.88
C ASP A 276 -11.98 -32.45 7.35
N THR A 277 -13.13 -31.80 7.28
CA THR A 277 -14.42 -32.43 7.59
C THR A 277 -15.11 -32.83 6.30
N VAL A 278 -15.57 -34.07 6.23
CA VAL A 278 -16.31 -34.60 5.10
C VAL A 278 -17.78 -34.81 5.43
N ASP A 279 -18.61 -34.63 4.40
CA ASP A 279 -20.03 -34.98 4.42
C ASP A 279 -20.26 -36.43 4.02
N ILE A 280 -20.94 -37.16 4.90
CA ILE A 280 -21.22 -38.59 4.76
C ILE A 280 -22.70 -38.80 4.47
N GLY A 281 -22.99 -39.30 3.27
CA GLY A 281 -24.34 -39.67 2.83
C GLY A 281 -24.74 -41.09 3.23
N LYS A 282 -25.97 -41.49 2.88
CA LYS A 282 -26.55 -42.80 3.25
C LYS A 282 -25.94 -44.00 2.51
N GLU A 283 -25.42 -43.76 1.31
CA GLU A 283 -24.77 -44.77 0.49
C GLU A 283 -23.28 -44.88 0.82
N TRP A 284 -22.73 -46.08 0.68
CA TRP A 284 -21.28 -46.27 0.78
C TRP A 284 -20.57 -45.48 -0.31
N LYS A 285 -19.71 -44.55 0.09
CA LYS A 285 -18.84 -43.78 -0.80
C LYS A 285 -17.39 -43.90 -0.33
N LYS A 286 -16.45 -43.92 -1.27
CA LYS A 286 -15.01 -43.83 -0.99
C LYS A 286 -14.59 -42.37 -0.94
N TYR A 287 -13.81 -42.02 0.07
CA TYR A 287 -13.28 -40.69 0.34
C TYR A 287 -11.76 -40.71 0.20
N TYR A 288 -11.22 -39.55 -0.18
CA TYR A 288 -9.80 -39.33 -0.46
C TYR A 288 -9.43 -37.99 0.15
N LEU A 289 -8.53 -38.00 1.13
CA LEU A 289 -8.08 -36.82 1.85
C LEU A 289 -6.56 -36.73 1.76
N PRO A 290 -6.00 -35.78 1.00
CA PRO A 290 -4.57 -35.56 0.89
C PRO A 290 -3.91 -35.38 2.26
N LEU A 291 -2.68 -35.83 2.41
CA LEU A 291 -1.85 -35.64 3.60
C LEU A 291 -0.64 -34.81 3.20
N TYR A 292 -0.37 -33.73 3.94
CA TYR A 292 0.86 -32.97 3.77
C TYR A 292 1.29 -32.34 5.09
N SER A 293 2.56 -32.50 5.44
CA SER A 293 3.15 -31.83 6.61
C SER A 293 4.44 -31.14 6.19
N GLY A 294 4.33 -29.92 5.65
CA GLY A 294 5.46 -29.22 5.03
C GLY A 294 6.62 -28.86 5.96
N GLN A 295 6.35 -28.75 7.27
CA GLN A 295 7.34 -28.24 8.23
C GLN A 295 7.71 -29.24 9.33
N TYR A 296 6.94 -30.31 9.53
CA TYR A 296 7.04 -31.13 10.73
C TYR A 296 6.94 -32.62 10.43
N THR A 297 7.56 -33.44 11.29
CA THR A 297 7.51 -34.90 11.18
C THR A 297 6.50 -35.48 12.16
N LEU A 298 5.55 -36.27 11.68
CA LEU A 298 4.64 -37.06 12.51
C LEU A 298 5.30 -38.41 12.78
N LYS A 299 5.85 -38.57 13.99
CA LYS A 299 6.63 -39.75 14.37
C LYS A 299 5.75 -40.95 14.70
N SER A 300 6.20 -42.14 14.30
CA SER A 300 5.62 -43.43 14.66
C SER A 300 5.54 -43.57 16.19
N GLY A 301 4.37 -43.95 16.70
CA GLY A 301 4.09 -44.07 18.13
C GLY A 301 3.93 -42.75 18.88
N ALA A 302 4.18 -41.61 18.23
CA ALA A 302 4.00 -40.26 18.78
C ALA A 302 3.04 -39.40 17.93
N SER A 303 2.27 -40.04 17.06
CA SER A 303 1.20 -39.45 16.27
C SER A 303 -0.04 -40.35 16.33
N HIS A 304 -1.20 -39.77 16.10
CA HIS A 304 -2.48 -40.47 16.16
C HIS A 304 -3.42 -40.05 15.04
N LEU A 305 -4.38 -40.90 14.74
CA LEU A 305 -5.51 -40.59 13.88
C LEU A 305 -6.75 -40.45 14.75
N THR A 306 -7.36 -39.27 14.73
CA THR A 306 -8.59 -38.99 15.44
C THR A 306 -9.79 -39.17 14.53
N PHE A 307 -10.92 -39.56 15.12
CA PHE A 307 -12.18 -39.84 14.47
C PHE A 307 -13.25 -38.96 15.12
N SER A 308 -13.32 -37.71 14.69
CA SER A 308 -14.21 -36.72 15.30
C SER A 308 -15.59 -36.71 14.66
N VAL A 309 -16.63 -36.73 15.50
CA VAL A 309 -18.04 -36.78 15.10
C VAL A 309 -18.92 -35.84 15.93
N GLY A 310 -18.33 -34.86 16.61
CA GLY A 310 -19.04 -33.87 17.42
C GLY A 310 -20.03 -33.05 16.59
N GLY A 311 -21.19 -32.79 17.15
CA GLY A 311 -22.27 -32.05 16.49
C GLY A 311 -23.63 -32.68 16.78
N LYS A 312 -24.51 -32.65 15.77
CA LYS A 312 -25.84 -33.26 15.84
C LYS A 312 -25.74 -34.77 15.97
N ALA A 313 -26.77 -35.38 16.58
CA ALA A 313 -26.83 -36.82 16.73
C ALA A 313 -26.83 -37.50 15.35
N GLN A 314 -25.94 -38.48 15.19
CA GLN A 314 -25.67 -39.15 13.93
C GLN A 314 -25.02 -40.50 14.16
N THR A 315 -25.19 -41.43 13.22
CA THR A 315 -24.50 -42.71 13.21
C THR A 315 -23.81 -42.90 11.87
N ILE A 316 -22.49 -43.02 11.91
CA ILE A 316 -21.66 -43.28 10.72
C ILE A 316 -20.97 -44.63 10.83
N GLN A 317 -20.73 -45.25 9.67
CA GLN A 317 -19.94 -46.46 9.52
C GLN A 317 -18.74 -46.16 8.61
N ILE A 318 -17.55 -46.59 9.03
CA ILE A 318 -16.27 -46.37 8.34
C ILE A 318 -15.60 -47.73 8.13
N ALA A 319 -15.06 -47.97 6.94
CA ALA A 319 -14.40 -49.23 6.59
C ALA A 319 -13.26 -49.00 5.60
N ASP A 320 -12.36 -50.00 5.47
CA ASP A 320 -11.32 -50.03 4.43
C ASP A 320 -10.49 -48.74 4.40
N MET A 321 -10.04 -48.34 5.59
CA MET A 321 -9.27 -47.11 5.80
C MET A 321 -7.79 -47.38 5.63
N HIS A 322 -7.12 -46.50 4.88
CA HIS A 322 -5.69 -46.54 4.58
C HIS A 322 -5.09 -45.15 4.76
N LEU A 323 -3.82 -45.10 5.15
CA LEU A 323 -3.05 -43.88 5.34
C LEU A 323 -1.72 -44.00 4.56
N TYR A 324 -1.77 -43.78 3.25
CA TYR A 324 -0.61 -43.95 2.38
C TYR A 324 0.37 -42.79 2.49
N ASN A 325 1.65 -43.09 2.70
CA ASN A 325 2.77 -42.17 2.56
C ASN A 325 3.53 -42.47 1.25
N TYR A 326 3.60 -41.50 0.34
CA TYR A 326 4.35 -41.61 -0.92
C TYR A 326 5.76 -40.99 -0.82
N GLY A 327 6.09 -40.39 0.33
CA GLY A 327 7.29 -39.59 0.52
C GLY A 327 7.29 -38.36 -0.39
N LYS A 328 8.45 -38.07 -0.97
CA LYS A 328 8.65 -36.92 -1.89
C LYS A 328 8.49 -37.30 -3.36
N GLN A 329 7.92 -38.47 -3.65
CA GLN A 329 7.77 -39.00 -5.01
C GLN A 329 6.54 -38.41 -5.72
N VAL A 330 5.56 -37.96 -4.95
CA VAL A 330 4.31 -37.35 -5.45
C VAL A 330 4.35 -35.87 -5.12
N PRO A 331 4.28 -34.97 -6.10
CA PRO A 331 4.05 -33.55 -5.83
C PRO A 331 2.64 -33.35 -5.26
N ILE A 332 2.47 -32.49 -4.25
CA ILE A 332 1.16 -32.29 -3.59
C ILE A 332 0.11 -31.78 -4.60
N GLU A 333 0.56 -31.04 -5.61
CA GLU A 333 -0.20 -30.52 -6.74
C GLU A 333 -0.83 -31.64 -7.59
N MET A 334 -0.32 -32.86 -7.51
CA MET A 334 -0.96 -34.01 -8.16
C MET A 334 -2.21 -34.47 -7.42
N LEU A 335 -2.22 -34.36 -6.08
CA LEU A 335 -3.37 -34.72 -5.25
C LEU A 335 -4.36 -33.57 -5.08
N ILE A 336 -3.89 -32.34 -5.30
CA ILE A 336 -4.68 -31.13 -5.23
C ILE A 336 -4.13 -30.10 -6.25
N PRO A 337 -4.45 -30.24 -7.55
CA PRO A 337 -4.03 -29.27 -8.54
C PRO A 337 -4.82 -27.97 -8.36
N GLY A 338 -4.09 -26.88 -8.17
CA GLY A 338 -4.67 -25.55 -7.95
C GLY A 338 -5.06 -25.26 -6.50
N THR A 339 -4.30 -25.73 -5.50
CA THR A 339 -4.52 -25.41 -4.06
C THR A 339 -4.34 -23.96 -3.68
N GLY A 340 -3.76 -23.13 -4.54
CA GLY A 340 -3.88 -21.70 -4.33
C GLY A 340 -5.37 -21.41 -4.42
N GLU A 341 -6.02 -21.06 -3.30
CA GLU A 341 -7.28 -20.36 -3.39
C GLU A 341 -6.99 -19.12 -4.23
N ALA A 342 -7.51 -19.12 -5.47
CA ALA A 342 -7.48 -17.94 -6.30
C ALA A 342 -8.12 -16.82 -5.48
N TYR A 343 -7.41 -15.71 -5.32
CA TYR A 343 -7.93 -14.59 -4.54
C TYR A 343 -8.71 -13.64 -5.44
N LYS A 344 -9.74 -13.04 -4.85
CA LYS A 344 -10.55 -12.02 -5.51
C LYS A 344 -9.64 -10.94 -6.12
N GLY A 345 -9.84 -10.61 -7.38
CA GLY A 345 -9.12 -9.53 -8.06
C GLY A 345 -7.80 -9.96 -8.72
N MET A 346 -7.41 -11.23 -8.67
CA MET A 346 -6.19 -11.71 -9.34
C MET A 346 -6.31 -11.77 -10.87
N GLU A 347 -7.53 -11.74 -11.41
CA GLU A 347 -7.85 -11.82 -12.84
C GLU A 347 -7.27 -10.64 -13.60
N ASP A 348 -6.64 -10.83 -14.76
CA ASP A 348 -5.91 -9.78 -15.49
C ASP A 348 -6.75 -8.51 -15.76
N ASP A 349 -8.06 -8.67 -15.99
CA ASP A 349 -9.03 -7.61 -16.28
C ASP A 349 -9.79 -7.06 -15.06
N ALA A 350 -9.34 -7.39 -13.84
CA ALA A 350 -9.98 -6.92 -12.60
C ALA A 350 -10.11 -5.39 -12.55
N LEU A 351 -11.29 -4.90 -12.15
CA LEU A 351 -11.63 -3.47 -12.15
C LEU A 351 -10.66 -2.63 -11.31
N TRP A 352 -10.29 -3.11 -10.11
CA TRP A 352 -9.36 -2.41 -9.24
C TRP A 352 -8.01 -2.15 -9.92
N ARG A 353 -7.52 -3.11 -10.75
CA ARG A 353 -6.25 -3.01 -11.45
C ARG A 353 -6.36 -2.00 -12.60
N LYS A 354 -7.47 -2.00 -13.33
CA LYS A 354 -7.78 -0.99 -14.36
C LYS A 354 -7.75 0.43 -13.78
N GLU A 355 -8.39 0.64 -12.63
CA GLU A 355 -8.35 1.94 -11.94
C GLU A 355 -6.97 2.26 -11.37
N ALA A 356 -6.24 1.26 -10.87
CA ALA A 356 -4.86 1.44 -10.42
C ALA A 356 -3.97 1.99 -11.55
N TYR A 357 -4.06 1.45 -12.77
CA TYR A 357 -3.31 1.98 -13.91
C TYR A 357 -3.73 3.40 -14.30
N ARG A 358 -5.02 3.74 -14.21
CA ARG A 358 -5.51 5.13 -14.43
C ARG A 358 -4.88 6.08 -13.41
N ARG A 359 -4.87 5.70 -12.13
CA ARG A 359 -4.21 6.47 -11.06
C ARG A 359 -2.70 6.57 -11.28
N ILE A 360 -2.03 5.49 -11.69
CA ILE A 360 -0.59 5.49 -12.00
C ILE A 360 -0.28 6.47 -13.13
N GLU A 361 -1.03 6.44 -14.23
CA GLU A 361 -0.86 7.38 -15.34
C GLU A 361 -1.03 8.84 -14.89
N LYS A 362 -2.01 9.10 -14.00
CA LYS A 362 -2.32 10.42 -13.47
C LYS A 362 -1.29 10.93 -12.45
N TYR A 363 -0.90 10.10 -11.49
CA TYR A 363 -0.13 10.52 -10.31
C TYR A 363 1.36 10.16 -10.35
N ARG A 364 1.77 9.17 -11.16
CA ARG A 364 3.18 8.71 -11.19
C ARG A 364 3.96 9.20 -12.40
N LYS A 365 3.29 9.77 -13.40
CA LYS A 365 3.93 10.24 -14.63
C LYS A 365 3.84 11.75 -14.77
N ASN A 366 4.81 12.33 -15.47
CA ASN A 366 4.75 13.72 -15.90
C ASN A 366 5.26 13.89 -17.35
N ASP A 367 5.01 15.06 -17.93
CA ASP A 367 5.51 15.42 -19.25
C ASP A 367 6.90 16.02 -19.13
N MET A 368 7.83 15.49 -19.94
CA MET A 368 9.14 16.07 -20.19
C MET A 368 9.08 16.81 -21.52
N ILE A 369 9.36 18.11 -21.49
CA ILE A 369 9.24 18.99 -22.66
C ILE A 369 10.63 19.30 -23.23
N ILE A 370 10.96 18.75 -24.40
CA ILE A 370 12.26 18.94 -25.04
C ILE A 370 12.10 19.89 -26.23
N THR A 371 12.91 20.94 -26.28
CA THR A 371 12.93 21.91 -27.38
C THR A 371 14.32 21.96 -28.00
N VAL A 372 14.42 21.66 -29.29
CA VAL A 372 15.67 21.56 -30.05
C VAL A 372 15.74 22.68 -31.09
N LYS A 373 16.80 23.49 -31.03
CA LYS A 373 17.06 24.60 -31.94
C LYS A 373 18.50 24.57 -32.47
N ASP A 374 18.76 25.22 -33.60
CA ASP A 374 20.11 25.48 -34.11
C ASP A 374 20.76 26.69 -33.41
N GLU A 375 22.01 27.01 -33.76
CA GLU A 375 22.75 28.15 -33.19
C GLU A 375 22.11 29.51 -33.53
N GLU A 376 21.36 29.58 -34.63
CA GLU A 376 20.59 30.76 -35.04
C GLU A 376 19.21 30.87 -34.35
N GLY A 377 18.82 29.87 -33.54
CA GLY A 377 17.57 29.82 -32.81
C GLY A 377 16.37 29.32 -33.62
N ASN A 378 16.58 28.78 -34.82
CA ASN A 378 15.53 28.13 -35.61
C ASN A 378 15.22 26.73 -35.06
N PRO A 379 13.96 26.27 -35.15
CA PRO A 379 13.58 24.93 -34.73
C PRO A 379 14.25 23.85 -35.59
N VAL A 380 14.69 22.76 -34.95
CA VAL A 380 15.26 21.58 -35.63
C VAL A 380 14.22 20.46 -35.65
N GLU A 381 13.61 20.23 -36.81
CA GLU A 381 12.69 19.12 -37.06
C GLU A 381 13.45 17.80 -37.31
N GLY A 382 12.94 16.69 -36.78
CA GLY A 382 13.48 15.36 -37.07
C GLY A 382 14.62 14.89 -36.16
N ALA A 383 14.99 15.64 -35.13
CA ALA A 383 15.96 15.19 -34.13
C ALA A 383 15.34 14.07 -33.28
N THR A 384 16.11 13.00 -33.06
CA THR A 384 15.70 11.88 -32.21
C THR A 384 16.04 12.18 -30.76
N VAL A 385 15.04 12.13 -29.88
CA VAL A 385 15.17 12.30 -28.44
C VAL A 385 14.94 10.95 -27.78
N ARG A 386 15.83 10.52 -26.89
CA ARG A 386 15.69 9.30 -26.11
C ARG A 386 15.81 9.63 -24.62
N ALA A 387 14.86 9.16 -23.82
CA ALA A 387 14.86 9.29 -22.37
C ALA A 387 14.84 7.89 -21.76
N ASP A 388 15.92 7.54 -21.05
CA ASP A 388 16.03 6.30 -20.28
C ASP A 388 16.05 6.65 -18.80
N MET A 389 15.08 6.13 -18.05
CA MET A 389 15.06 6.24 -16.60
C MET A 389 16.27 5.53 -15.99
N THR A 390 16.92 6.19 -15.03
CA THR A 390 18.05 5.65 -14.27
C THR A 390 17.68 5.38 -12.81
N GLU A 391 16.69 6.09 -12.27
CA GLU A 391 16.18 5.86 -10.92
C GLU A 391 14.71 6.31 -10.82
N ASN A 392 13.84 5.48 -10.25
CA ASN A 392 12.46 5.85 -9.96
C ASN A 392 12.38 6.78 -8.73
N GLU A 393 11.52 7.81 -8.77
CA GLU A 393 11.22 8.63 -7.58
C GLU A 393 10.71 7.77 -6.41
N PHE A 394 9.84 6.81 -6.72
CA PHE A 394 9.26 5.91 -5.73
C PHE A 394 10.36 5.05 -5.09
N MET A 395 10.34 4.93 -3.77
CA MET A 395 11.34 4.17 -3.04
C MET A 395 11.04 2.68 -3.17
N LEU A 396 11.83 2.01 -4.02
CA LEU A 396 11.85 0.57 -4.20
C LEU A 396 12.85 0.03 -3.18
N GLY A 397 12.31 -0.35 -2.02
CA GLY A 397 13.11 -0.61 -0.83
C GLY A 397 13.51 -2.07 -0.68
N LEU A 398 14.64 -2.29 -0.01
CA LEU A 398 15.07 -3.60 0.42
C LEU A 398 15.63 -3.54 1.85
N ALA A 399 15.07 -4.35 2.76
CA ALA A 399 15.59 -4.52 4.10
C ALA A 399 16.48 -5.75 4.20
N ILE A 400 17.69 -5.57 4.74
CA ILE A 400 18.70 -6.64 4.87
C ILE A 400 19.48 -6.47 6.16
N CYS A 401 20.20 -7.52 6.55
CA CYS A 401 21.10 -7.52 7.70
C CYS A 401 22.57 -7.35 7.27
N SER A 402 23.42 -7.05 8.24
CA SER A 402 24.86 -6.77 8.07
C SER A 402 25.64 -7.87 7.33
N ASN A 403 25.30 -9.14 7.53
CA ASN A 403 25.94 -10.27 6.84
C ASN A 403 25.56 -10.40 5.35
N GLU A 404 24.52 -9.70 4.90
CA GLU A 404 24.08 -9.70 3.51
C GLU A 404 24.78 -8.61 2.69
N ILE A 405 25.19 -7.50 3.30
CA ILE A 405 25.84 -6.36 2.61
C ILE A 405 27.31 -6.14 2.99
N LEU A 406 27.78 -6.60 4.16
CA LEU A 406 29.18 -6.40 4.57
C LEU A 406 30.10 -7.59 4.23
N ASP A 407 29.53 -8.71 3.78
CA ASP A 407 30.27 -9.91 3.36
C ASP A 407 30.00 -10.20 1.87
N LEU A 408 30.36 -9.21 1.04
CA LEU A 408 30.25 -9.26 -0.41
C LEU A 408 31.58 -9.76 -1.00
N ASN A 409 31.74 -11.08 -1.12
CA ASN A 409 32.87 -11.69 -1.84
C ASN A 409 32.56 -11.76 -3.36
N GLU A 410 32.33 -10.60 -3.97
CA GLU A 410 31.79 -10.41 -5.34
C GLU A 410 32.68 -11.01 -6.44
N GLU A 411 34.00 -10.82 -6.34
CA GLU A 411 34.95 -11.31 -7.35
C GLU A 411 35.21 -12.82 -7.23
N GLU A 412 34.92 -13.43 -6.07
CA GLU A 412 35.35 -14.79 -5.75
C GLU A 412 34.20 -15.81 -5.73
N SER A 413 32.93 -15.39 -5.66
CA SER A 413 31.82 -16.32 -5.48
C SER A 413 30.52 -15.94 -6.20
N ARG A 414 29.79 -16.95 -6.71
CA ARG A 414 28.43 -16.79 -7.27
C ARG A 414 27.48 -16.10 -6.29
N VAL A 415 27.58 -16.44 -5.01
CA VAL A 415 26.71 -15.89 -3.96
C VAL A 415 27.00 -14.40 -3.72
N GLY A 416 28.28 -14.01 -3.69
CA GLY A 416 28.67 -12.60 -3.58
C GLY A 416 28.08 -11.76 -4.72
N GLN A 417 28.12 -12.27 -5.96
CA GLN A 417 27.50 -11.60 -7.12
C GLN A 417 25.98 -11.46 -6.96
N ILE A 418 25.29 -12.54 -6.57
CA ILE A 418 23.83 -12.50 -6.34
C ILE A 418 23.48 -11.43 -5.29
N LYS A 419 24.22 -11.36 -4.18
CA LYS A 419 23.99 -10.35 -3.14
C LYS A 419 24.15 -8.93 -3.68
N SER A 420 25.22 -8.65 -4.45
CA SER A 420 25.42 -7.32 -5.05
C SER A 420 24.33 -7.00 -6.07
N ASP A 421 24.02 -7.93 -6.98
CA ASP A 421 22.99 -7.74 -8.01
C ASP A 421 21.64 -7.41 -7.37
N VAL A 422 21.30 -8.05 -6.25
CA VAL A 422 20.05 -7.76 -5.54
C VAL A 422 19.99 -6.32 -5.01
N ILE A 423 21.09 -5.85 -4.43
CA ILE A 423 21.20 -4.49 -3.91
C ILE A 423 21.20 -3.48 -5.07
N ASP A 424 21.99 -3.72 -6.11
CA ASP A 424 22.27 -2.76 -7.17
C ASP A 424 21.13 -2.66 -8.17
N LEU A 425 20.51 -3.78 -8.55
CA LEU A 425 19.47 -3.85 -9.57
C LEU A 425 18.07 -3.77 -9.00
N TYR A 426 17.79 -4.42 -7.86
CA TYR A 426 16.40 -4.59 -7.41
C TYR A 426 15.96 -3.62 -6.31
N SER A 427 16.78 -2.59 -6.01
CA SER A 427 16.44 -1.57 -5.01
C SER A 427 17.08 -0.22 -5.30
N ASN A 428 16.45 0.87 -4.87
CA ASN A 428 17.03 2.21 -4.82
C ASN A 428 17.10 2.79 -3.39
N THR A 429 16.57 2.05 -2.41
CA THR A 429 16.47 2.45 -1.01
C THR A 429 16.80 1.27 -0.10
N GLY A 430 17.74 1.44 0.83
CA GLY A 430 18.13 0.43 1.82
C GLY A 430 17.44 0.64 3.17
N VAL A 431 17.25 -0.48 3.89
CA VAL A 431 16.82 -0.50 5.30
C VAL A 431 17.70 -1.48 6.07
N CYS A 432 18.23 -1.07 7.23
CA CYS A 432 18.89 -1.98 8.14
C CYS A 432 17.81 -2.78 8.89
N GLY A 433 17.64 -4.07 8.56
CA GLY A 433 16.51 -4.86 9.08
C GLY A 433 16.59 -5.14 10.58
N LEU A 434 17.79 -5.04 11.16
CA LEU A 434 18.07 -5.40 12.55
C LEU A 434 18.93 -4.37 13.29
N GLU A 435 19.98 -3.86 12.67
CA GLU A 435 21.11 -3.18 13.33
C GLU A 435 20.77 -1.84 14.00
N MET A 436 19.58 -1.29 13.74
CA MET A 436 19.08 0.01 14.23
C MET A 436 17.86 -0.14 15.17
N LYS A 437 17.61 -1.36 15.68
CA LYS A 437 16.54 -1.62 16.67
C LYS A 437 17.10 -1.47 18.08
N GLY A 438 16.43 -0.68 18.94
CA GLY A 438 16.85 -0.38 20.33
C GLY A 438 17.27 -1.62 21.16
N TYR A 439 18.16 -1.41 22.12
CA TYR A 439 18.92 -2.46 22.83
C TYR A 439 19.84 -3.31 21.94
N ARG A 440 20.86 -2.66 21.37
CA ARG A 440 21.92 -3.36 20.65
C ARG A 440 23.30 -2.92 21.06
N SER A 441 24.25 -3.85 20.96
CA SER A 441 25.61 -3.63 21.39
C SER A 441 26.25 -2.50 20.58
N ILE A 442 27.32 -1.91 21.12
CA ILE A 442 28.17 -0.98 20.37
C ILE A 442 28.63 -1.55 19.01
N ASP A 443 28.75 -2.87 18.90
CA ASP A 443 29.15 -3.55 17.67
C ASP A 443 28.04 -3.64 16.62
N ASP A 444 26.77 -3.61 17.05
CA ASP A 444 25.63 -3.55 16.14
C ASP A 444 25.50 -2.14 15.53
N TYR A 445 25.63 -1.07 16.33
CA TYR A 445 25.67 0.29 15.80
C TYR A 445 26.86 0.53 14.86
N ARG A 446 28.03 -0.07 15.18
CA ARG A 446 29.15 -0.12 14.23
C ARG A 446 28.76 -0.79 12.91
N SER A 447 27.95 -1.83 12.98
CA SER A 447 27.50 -2.55 11.80
C SER A 447 26.48 -1.72 11.02
N ALA A 448 25.52 -1.06 11.69
CA ALA A 448 24.59 -0.11 11.07
C ALA A 448 25.33 1.01 10.32
N VAL A 449 26.33 1.66 10.96
CA VAL A 449 27.15 2.70 10.33
C VAL A 449 27.86 2.19 9.07
N ARG A 450 28.42 0.97 9.12
CA ARG A 450 29.05 0.38 7.92
C ARG A 450 28.01 0.09 6.84
N MET A 451 26.87 -0.50 7.19
CA MET A 451 25.80 -0.81 6.24
C MET A 451 25.26 0.44 5.55
N VAL A 452 24.94 1.47 6.32
CA VAL A 452 24.50 2.77 5.80
C VAL A 452 25.54 3.32 4.81
N ASN A 453 26.82 3.33 5.18
CA ASN A 453 27.86 3.79 4.28
C ASN A 453 27.97 2.94 2.99
N GLU A 454 27.80 1.62 3.04
CA GLU A 454 27.79 0.78 1.82
C GLU A 454 26.61 1.09 0.89
N TRP A 455 25.43 1.34 1.45
CA TRP A 455 24.26 1.78 0.68
C TRP A 455 24.49 3.16 0.05
N LEU A 456 25.02 4.11 0.82
CA LEU A 456 25.32 5.47 0.35
C LEU A 456 26.40 5.46 -0.74
N ASP A 457 27.46 4.66 -0.59
CA ASP A 457 28.53 4.51 -1.59
C ASP A 457 28.00 3.94 -2.93
N ARG A 458 26.86 3.22 -2.90
CA ARG A 458 26.12 2.73 -4.08
C ARG A 458 25.09 3.71 -4.62
N GLY A 459 25.03 4.93 -4.09
CA GLY A 459 24.09 5.97 -4.49
C GLY A 459 22.64 5.68 -4.08
N LYS A 460 22.43 4.84 -3.05
CA LYS A 460 21.10 4.42 -2.59
C LYS A 460 20.61 5.34 -1.47
N ARG A 461 19.29 5.45 -1.33
CA ARG A 461 18.62 6.14 -0.21
C ARG A 461 18.57 5.25 1.02
N MET A 462 18.30 5.81 2.20
CA MET A 462 18.14 5.04 3.43
C MET A 462 16.83 5.37 4.14
N ARG A 463 16.15 4.34 4.64
CA ARG A 463 15.17 4.47 5.73
C ARG A 463 15.76 3.91 7.03
N GLY A 464 15.59 4.63 8.12
CA GLY A 464 16.00 4.20 9.45
C GLY A 464 14.89 3.43 10.15
N HIS A 465 15.21 2.28 10.75
CA HIS A 465 14.26 1.39 11.40
C HIS A 465 14.91 0.76 12.66
N CYS A 466 14.61 1.24 13.87
CA CYS A 466 13.61 2.26 14.22
C CYS A 466 14.02 3.01 15.51
N LEU A 467 13.64 4.28 15.63
CA LEU A 467 14.03 5.12 16.79
C LEU A 467 13.35 4.66 18.08
N THR A 468 12.08 4.28 18.00
CA THR A 468 11.34 3.73 19.14
C THR A 468 10.43 2.59 18.71
N TRP A 469 10.21 1.63 19.61
CA TRP A 469 9.30 0.51 19.40
C TRP A 469 8.54 0.28 20.71
N ASP A 470 7.21 0.22 20.65
CA ASP A 470 6.33 0.00 21.80
C ASP A 470 6.26 -1.50 22.24
N ASP A 471 7.28 -2.30 21.90
CA ASP A 471 7.42 -3.69 22.34
C ASP A 471 8.36 -3.82 23.55
N GLN A 472 7.83 -4.42 24.62
CA GLN A 472 8.57 -4.71 25.85
C GLN A 472 9.55 -5.87 25.66
N ALA A 473 9.29 -6.81 24.74
CA ALA A 473 10.13 -8.00 24.53
C ALA A 473 11.49 -7.67 23.92
N ILE A 474 11.59 -6.50 23.28
CA ILE A 474 12.80 -6.04 22.60
C ILE A 474 13.69 -5.25 23.56
N ARG A 475 13.15 -4.83 24.71
CA ARG A 475 13.86 -4.07 25.74
C ARG A 475 14.23 -4.99 26.90
N ASP A 476 15.47 -5.46 26.92
CA ASP A 476 16.07 -6.23 28.03
C ASP A 476 16.37 -5.31 29.23
N MET A 477 15.33 -4.65 29.75
CA MET A 477 15.40 -3.86 30.97
C MET A 477 15.05 -4.76 32.15
N ASP A 478 16.08 -5.14 32.91
CA ASP A 478 15.94 -5.86 34.18
C ASP A 478 14.94 -5.15 35.09
N GLY A 479 13.79 -5.79 35.35
CA GLY A 479 12.75 -5.22 36.20
C GLY A 479 11.83 -4.19 35.53
N TYR A 480 11.74 -4.17 34.19
CA TYR A 480 10.81 -3.34 33.40
C TYR A 480 9.41 -3.14 34.03
N PRO A 481 8.73 -4.17 34.60
CA PRO A 481 7.44 -3.97 35.26
C PRO A 481 7.45 -2.87 36.34
N ASN A 482 8.61 -2.61 36.97
CA ASN A 482 8.81 -1.66 38.05
C ASN A 482 9.53 -0.36 37.65
N VAL A 483 9.92 -0.18 36.39
CA VAL A 483 10.59 1.05 35.90
C VAL A 483 9.61 2.23 36.00
N SER A 484 10.06 3.38 36.51
CA SER A 484 9.24 4.59 36.60
C SER A 484 9.06 5.25 35.22
N TYR A 485 8.13 6.20 35.11
CA TYR A 485 7.98 6.98 33.88
C TYR A 485 9.28 7.73 33.56
N GLU A 486 9.87 8.39 34.56
CA GLU A 486 11.06 9.22 34.43
C GLU A 486 12.29 8.41 34.03
N GLU A 487 12.47 7.21 34.60
CA GLU A 487 13.54 6.29 34.23
C GLU A 487 13.40 5.82 32.78
N MET A 488 12.18 5.49 32.35
CA MET A 488 11.89 5.07 30.97
C MET A 488 12.06 6.24 29.98
N TYR A 489 11.63 7.44 30.37
CA TYR A 489 11.71 8.64 29.55
C TYR A 489 13.15 9.04 29.28
N GLU A 490 13.99 9.15 30.33
CA GLU A 490 15.40 9.52 30.16
C GLU A 490 16.17 8.45 29.39
N TYR A 491 15.81 7.16 29.57
CA TYR A 491 16.36 6.08 28.76
C TYR A 491 16.06 6.28 27.27
N LEU A 492 14.79 6.43 26.90
CA LEU A 492 14.39 6.63 25.50
C LEU A 492 15.02 7.88 24.89
N LYS A 493 15.09 8.94 25.67
CA LYS A 493 15.68 10.21 25.25
C LYS A 493 17.16 10.06 24.91
N GLU A 494 17.93 9.38 25.75
CA GLU A 494 19.34 9.10 25.45
C GLU A 494 19.49 8.26 24.17
N GLU A 495 18.67 7.20 24.02
CA GLU A 495 18.71 6.33 22.83
C GLU A 495 18.42 7.13 21.55
N VAL A 496 17.29 7.84 21.52
CA VAL A 496 16.81 8.56 20.35
C VAL A 496 17.74 9.70 19.97
N ILE A 497 18.27 10.45 20.95
CA ILE A 497 19.26 11.50 20.67
C ILE A 497 20.52 10.88 20.06
N GLY A 498 21.05 9.82 20.67
CA GLY A 498 22.28 9.18 20.20
C GLY A 498 22.14 8.66 18.77
N GLU A 499 21.04 7.97 18.46
CA GLU A 499 20.79 7.40 17.14
C GLU A 499 20.47 8.46 16.08
N ALA A 500 19.53 9.39 16.36
CA ALA A 500 19.18 10.45 15.41
C ALA A 500 20.38 11.37 15.12
N TRP A 501 21.22 11.67 16.12
CA TRP A 501 22.43 12.47 15.93
C TRP A 501 23.46 11.74 15.07
N LEU A 502 23.67 10.45 15.34
CA LEU A 502 24.64 9.63 14.61
C LEU A 502 24.34 9.56 13.10
N PHE A 503 23.07 9.45 12.73
CA PHE A 503 22.64 9.30 11.33
C PHE A 503 22.06 10.59 10.73
N LYS A 504 22.24 11.72 11.39
CA LYS A 504 21.74 13.02 10.93
C LYS A 504 22.14 13.32 9.49
N GLY A 505 21.15 13.67 8.67
CA GLY A 505 21.32 14.04 7.27
C GLY A 505 21.47 12.87 6.31
N THR A 506 21.36 11.62 6.78
CA THR A 506 21.52 10.42 5.93
C THR A 506 20.21 9.67 5.67
N MET A 507 19.21 9.85 6.53
CA MET A 507 17.93 9.12 6.46
C MET A 507 16.87 9.94 5.73
N THR A 508 16.28 9.34 4.69
CA THR A 508 15.13 9.93 3.98
C THR A 508 13.87 9.84 4.85
N GLN A 509 13.67 8.68 5.48
CA GLN A 509 12.55 8.42 6.37
C GLN A 509 13.04 7.67 7.62
N TRP A 510 12.37 7.86 8.74
CA TRP A 510 12.54 7.10 9.97
C TRP A 510 11.22 6.47 10.36
N ASP A 511 11.24 5.18 10.67
CA ASP A 511 10.21 4.59 11.51
C ASP A 511 10.49 5.10 12.94
N GLY A 512 9.82 6.21 13.29
CA GLY A 512 10.02 6.91 14.55
C GLY A 512 9.37 6.19 15.72
N LEU A 513 8.18 5.65 15.50
CA LEU A 513 7.45 4.79 16.44
C LEU A 513 6.95 3.55 15.71
N ASN A 514 7.44 2.38 16.12
CA ASN A 514 7.07 1.10 15.55
C ASN A 514 5.99 0.39 16.38
N GLU A 515 4.97 -0.09 15.67
CA GLU A 515 3.84 -0.93 16.10
C GLU A 515 3.04 -0.44 17.32
N PRO A 516 2.74 0.86 17.49
CA PRO A 516 2.09 1.33 18.71
C PRO A 516 0.69 0.75 18.91
N HIS A 517 0.00 0.28 17.87
CA HIS A 517 -1.26 -0.41 18.07
C HIS A 517 -1.03 -1.86 18.54
N ASP A 518 -0.24 -2.65 17.81
CA ASP A 518 0.00 -4.07 18.13
C ASP A 518 0.80 -4.25 19.42
N SER A 519 1.95 -3.59 19.47
CA SER A 519 2.83 -3.49 20.61
C SER A 519 2.40 -2.26 21.42
N ASN A 520 1.68 -2.46 22.52
CA ASN A 520 1.03 -1.35 23.26
C ASN A 520 1.43 -1.28 24.73
N GLY A 521 2.49 -1.99 25.10
CA GLY A 521 2.85 -2.21 26.48
C GLY A 521 3.30 -0.95 27.21
N MET A 522 4.08 -0.08 26.56
CA MET A 522 4.56 1.17 27.13
C MET A 522 3.50 2.25 27.04
N ARG A 523 2.82 2.43 25.90
CA ARG A 523 1.78 3.47 25.83
C ARG A 523 0.63 3.23 26.80
N LEU A 524 0.23 1.98 27.05
CA LEU A 524 -0.83 1.66 28.02
C LEU A 524 -0.39 1.91 29.46
N LYS A 525 0.92 1.85 29.75
CA LYS A 525 1.48 2.08 31.08
C LYS A 525 1.79 3.56 31.33
N TYR A 526 2.35 4.25 30.34
CA TYR A 526 2.97 5.57 30.48
C TYR A 526 2.29 6.68 29.69
N GLY A 527 1.37 6.37 28.78
CA GLY A 527 0.83 7.32 27.82
C GLY A 527 1.66 7.41 26.54
N THR A 528 1.16 8.16 25.57
CA THR A 528 1.78 8.39 24.26
C THR A 528 2.77 9.57 24.29
N GLU A 529 2.68 10.45 25.30
CA GLU A 529 3.43 11.70 25.38
C GLU A 529 4.95 11.50 25.31
N MET A 530 5.45 10.44 25.95
CA MET A 530 6.87 10.10 25.93
C MET A 530 7.36 9.81 24.50
N PHE A 531 6.56 9.14 23.68
CA PHE A 531 6.91 8.87 22.28
C PHE A 531 6.81 10.14 21.44
N SER A 532 5.76 10.95 21.64
CA SER A 532 5.61 12.24 20.98
C SER A 532 6.79 13.17 21.24
N ASP A 533 7.31 13.20 22.46
CA ASP A 533 8.54 13.93 22.81
C ASP A 533 9.76 13.39 22.06
N MET A 534 9.90 12.07 21.94
CA MET A 534 11.01 11.45 21.18
C MET A 534 10.97 11.83 19.70
N LEU A 535 9.78 11.84 19.10
CA LEU A 535 9.60 12.25 17.70
C LEU A 535 9.95 13.73 17.51
N GLN A 536 9.58 14.60 18.46
CA GLN A 536 9.96 16.02 18.44
C GLN A 536 11.48 16.21 18.54
N ILE A 537 12.15 15.44 19.40
CA ILE A 537 13.62 15.48 19.55
C ILE A 537 14.31 15.02 18.26
N ALA A 538 13.87 13.90 17.68
CA ALA A 538 14.42 13.40 16.43
C ALA A 538 14.27 14.41 15.29
N LYS A 539 13.08 15.03 15.17
CA LYS A 539 12.82 16.08 14.18
C LYS A 539 13.66 17.34 14.41
N ALA A 540 13.92 17.72 15.66
CA ALA A 540 14.80 18.85 15.97
C ALA A 540 16.27 18.57 15.60
N ILE A 541 16.72 17.32 15.73
CA ILE A 541 18.08 16.90 15.36
C ILE A 541 18.25 16.91 13.83
N ASP A 542 17.29 16.32 13.11
CA ASP A 542 17.27 16.23 11.65
C ASP A 542 15.90 16.62 11.06
N PRO A 543 15.67 17.94 10.85
CA PRO A 543 14.40 18.45 10.33
C PRO A 543 14.06 17.93 8.93
N LYS A 544 15.07 17.57 8.13
CA LYS A 544 14.89 17.10 6.76
C LYS A 544 14.36 15.67 6.69
N SER A 545 14.68 14.83 7.68
CA SER A 545 14.20 13.46 7.74
C SER A 545 12.68 13.42 7.98
N LYS A 546 11.99 12.48 7.33
CA LYS A 546 10.55 12.25 7.54
C LYS A 546 10.31 11.27 8.67
N ILE A 547 9.41 11.59 9.60
CA ILE A 547 9.09 10.72 10.74
C ILE A 547 7.79 9.95 10.45
N TYR A 548 7.88 8.62 10.52
CA TYR A 548 6.77 7.70 10.31
C TYR A 548 6.34 7.03 11.62
N VAL A 549 5.03 6.81 11.75
CA VAL A 549 4.50 5.78 12.67
C VAL A 549 4.23 4.53 11.82
N ASN A 550 4.92 3.43 12.12
CA ASN A 550 4.93 2.21 11.33
C ASN A 550 4.14 1.11 12.05
N GLU A 551 3.25 0.38 11.37
CA GLU A 551 2.34 -0.56 12.04
C GLU A 551 2.16 -1.89 11.28
N THR A 552 1.97 -2.96 12.06
CA THR A 552 1.82 -4.33 11.58
C THR A 552 0.37 -4.81 11.51
N GLY A 553 0.13 -5.97 10.91
CA GLY A 553 -1.20 -6.58 10.82
C GLY A 553 -2.17 -5.86 9.90
N MET A 554 -1.65 -5.13 8.92
CA MET A 554 -2.36 -4.56 7.76
C MET A 554 -1.84 -5.27 6.51
N GLU A 555 -2.64 -6.19 5.97
CA GLU A 555 -2.31 -7.03 4.81
C GLU A 555 -3.43 -7.03 3.75
N GLY A 556 -4.34 -6.04 3.84
CA GLY A 556 -5.56 -5.97 3.07
C GLY A 556 -6.79 -6.44 3.82
N HIS A 557 -7.94 -5.88 3.43
CA HIS A 557 -9.22 -6.10 4.09
C HIS A 557 -9.98 -7.29 3.49
N PRO A 558 -10.47 -8.26 4.31
CA PRO A 558 -11.38 -9.31 3.82
C PRO A 558 -12.83 -8.82 3.69
N ASN A 559 -13.18 -7.72 4.38
CA ASN A 559 -14.52 -7.14 4.38
C ASN A 559 -14.42 -5.60 4.42
N ARG A 560 -15.32 -4.92 3.69
CA ARG A 560 -15.35 -3.47 3.49
C ARG A 560 -15.69 -2.69 4.75
N ASP A 561 -16.67 -3.21 5.50
CA ASP A 561 -17.42 -2.45 6.50
C ASP A 561 -17.03 -2.87 7.94
N GLU A 562 -15.96 -3.67 8.11
CA GLU A 562 -15.43 -4.05 9.43
C GLU A 562 -14.40 -3.04 9.93
N ALA A 563 -14.41 -2.73 11.24
CA ALA A 563 -13.44 -1.81 11.84
C ALA A 563 -12.06 -2.50 11.98
N MET A 564 -11.01 -1.83 11.51
CA MET A 564 -9.71 -2.46 11.20
C MET A 564 -8.55 -1.87 12.01
N ARG A 565 -7.35 -2.42 11.78
CA ARG A 565 -6.10 -1.90 12.37
C ARG A 565 -5.86 -0.44 11.98
N ALA A 566 -6.08 -0.06 10.72
CA ALA A 566 -5.84 1.29 10.23
C ALA A 566 -6.65 2.38 10.98
N PRO A 567 -8.00 2.30 11.10
CA PRO A 567 -8.76 3.25 11.92
C PRO A 567 -8.34 3.29 13.40
N ALA A 568 -7.95 2.15 13.97
CA ALA A 568 -7.51 2.10 15.37
C ALA A 568 -6.12 2.72 15.57
N LEU A 569 -5.22 2.59 14.59
CA LEU A 569 -3.95 3.32 14.57
C LEU A 569 -4.18 4.82 14.43
N LEU A 570 -5.09 5.24 13.54
CA LEU A 570 -5.41 6.66 13.35
C LEU A 570 -5.86 7.31 14.66
N GLN A 571 -6.71 6.66 15.46
CA GLN A 571 -7.11 7.20 16.76
C GLN A 571 -5.93 7.47 17.71
N ILE A 572 -4.87 6.66 17.63
CA ILE A 572 -3.65 6.87 18.43
C ILE A 572 -2.88 8.07 17.86
N VAL A 573 -2.66 8.07 16.54
CA VAL A 573 -1.88 9.11 15.85
C VAL A 573 -2.55 10.48 15.93
N GLU A 574 -3.86 10.57 15.73
CA GLU A 574 -4.67 11.78 15.94
C GLU A 574 -4.47 12.31 17.35
N GLY A 575 -4.51 11.42 18.35
CA GLY A 575 -4.22 11.77 19.74
C GLY A 575 -2.84 12.41 19.92
N MET A 576 -1.81 11.80 19.34
CA MET A 576 -0.43 12.28 19.38
C MET A 576 -0.25 13.60 18.61
N VAL A 577 -0.86 13.76 17.44
CA VAL A 577 -0.73 14.96 16.61
C VAL A 577 -1.53 16.12 17.20
N GLU A 578 -2.80 15.92 17.53
CA GLU A 578 -3.69 16.99 17.98
C GLU A 578 -3.41 17.44 19.43
N ASN A 579 -3.13 16.49 20.34
CA ASN A 579 -2.99 16.80 21.77
C ASN A 579 -1.53 16.94 22.21
N GLU A 580 -0.60 16.25 21.55
CA GLU A 580 0.80 16.15 21.96
C GLU A 580 1.77 16.76 20.94
N ARG A 581 1.28 17.16 19.76
CA ARG A 581 2.03 17.81 18.68
C ARG A 581 3.20 16.99 18.16
N ALA A 582 3.03 15.66 18.12
CA ALA A 582 3.99 14.78 17.50
C ALA A 582 4.18 15.14 16.01
N PRO A 583 5.44 15.32 15.53
CA PRO A 583 5.70 15.62 14.13
C PRO A 583 5.63 14.34 13.28
N VAL A 584 4.42 13.87 12.98
CA VAL A 584 4.20 12.69 12.14
C VAL A 584 4.06 13.15 10.68
N ASP A 585 5.07 12.83 9.85
CA ASP A 585 5.07 13.15 8.41
C ASP A 585 4.32 12.10 7.58
N GLY A 586 4.31 10.84 8.04
CA GLY A 586 3.69 9.74 7.30
C GLY A 586 3.36 8.52 8.15
N LEU A 587 2.63 7.58 7.54
CA LEU A 587 2.22 6.32 8.17
C LEU A 587 2.69 5.11 7.36
N GLY A 588 3.23 4.12 8.05
CA GLY A 588 3.78 2.90 7.47
C GLY A 588 2.84 1.71 7.67
N VAL A 589 2.59 0.99 6.58
CA VAL A 589 2.01 -0.36 6.59
C VAL A 589 3.17 -1.34 6.42
N GLN A 590 3.46 -2.14 7.45
CA GLN A 590 4.51 -3.17 7.31
C GLN A 590 4.19 -4.11 6.14
N GLY A 591 2.95 -4.59 6.03
CA GLY A 591 2.57 -5.46 4.90
C GLY A 591 3.12 -6.88 5.04
N HIS A 592 3.28 -7.37 6.27
CA HIS A 592 3.61 -8.75 6.59
C HIS A 592 2.45 -9.71 6.27
N CYS A 593 2.26 -10.00 4.99
CA CYS A 593 1.11 -10.72 4.49
C CYS A 593 1.18 -12.23 4.81
N THR A 594 0.03 -12.80 5.12
CA THR A 594 -0.17 -14.21 5.45
C THR A 594 -1.27 -14.89 4.62
N ARG A 595 -2.09 -14.11 3.94
CA ARG A 595 -3.25 -14.58 3.17
C ARG A 595 -3.27 -13.96 1.78
N TYR A 596 -3.89 -14.65 0.84
CA TYR A 596 -4.22 -14.06 -0.45
C TYR A 596 -5.51 -13.25 -0.32
N LEU A 597 -5.39 -11.96 -0.03
CA LEU A 597 -6.53 -11.05 0.13
C LEU A 597 -6.75 -10.17 -1.11
N TYR A 598 -7.91 -9.52 -1.16
CA TYR A 598 -8.27 -8.64 -2.27
C TYR A 598 -7.33 -7.42 -2.30
N PRO A 599 -6.58 -7.17 -3.40
CA PRO A 599 -5.61 -6.06 -3.45
C PRO A 599 -6.23 -4.68 -3.25
N GLN A 600 -7.49 -4.49 -3.63
CA GLN A 600 -8.22 -3.25 -3.35
C GLN A 600 -8.42 -3.01 -1.85
N GLY A 601 -8.56 -4.07 -1.05
CA GLY A 601 -8.58 -3.96 0.41
C GLY A 601 -7.26 -3.42 0.96
N PHE A 602 -6.14 -3.76 0.34
CA PHE A 602 -4.82 -3.22 0.69
C PHE A 602 -4.70 -1.74 0.31
N TYR A 603 -5.21 -1.34 -0.87
CA TYR A 603 -5.31 0.06 -1.26
C TYR A 603 -6.13 0.89 -0.25
N GLN A 604 -7.26 0.36 0.23
CA GLN A 604 -8.12 1.05 1.18
C GLN A 604 -7.50 1.24 2.57
N GLU A 605 -6.63 0.33 3.01
CA GLU A 605 -5.82 0.54 4.22
C GLU A 605 -4.93 1.78 4.07
N LEU A 606 -4.21 1.86 2.96
CA LEU A 606 -3.37 3.01 2.65
C LEU A 606 -4.20 4.30 2.52
N ASP A 607 -5.35 4.24 1.85
CA ASP A 607 -6.24 5.39 1.64
C ASP A 607 -6.83 5.90 2.96
N THR A 608 -7.18 4.98 3.87
CA THR A 608 -7.64 5.32 5.23
C THR A 608 -6.54 6.07 5.98
N LEU A 609 -5.33 5.51 6.05
CA LEU A 609 -4.20 6.14 6.75
C LEU A 609 -3.85 7.51 6.13
N ALA A 610 -3.92 7.61 4.81
CA ALA A 610 -3.62 8.80 4.04
C ALA A 610 -4.59 9.97 4.26
N GLN A 611 -5.69 9.79 4.99
CA GLN A 611 -6.59 10.89 5.35
C GLN A 611 -5.93 11.89 6.30
N GLU A 612 -5.06 11.41 7.20
CA GLU A 612 -4.47 12.21 8.27
C GLU A 612 -3.02 12.64 8.02
N VAL A 613 -2.36 12.08 6.99
CA VAL A 613 -0.95 12.37 6.66
C VAL A 613 -0.72 12.64 5.18
N ASP A 614 0.38 13.32 4.85
CA ASP A 614 0.73 13.64 3.46
C ASP A 614 1.44 12.50 2.73
N GLU A 615 1.99 11.52 3.45
CA GLU A 615 2.62 10.34 2.87
C GLU A 615 2.25 9.03 3.58
N VAL A 616 2.13 7.96 2.80
CA VAL A 616 2.02 6.58 3.30
C VAL A 616 3.05 5.70 2.62
N SER A 617 3.39 4.56 3.21
CA SER A 617 4.35 3.61 2.61
C SER A 617 4.06 2.18 3.00
N VAL A 618 4.39 1.25 2.11
CA VAL A 618 4.58 -0.16 2.50
C VAL A 618 6.03 -0.35 2.87
N THR A 619 6.30 -0.73 4.11
CA THR A 619 7.62 -0.62 4.75
C THR A 619 8.31 -1.96 4.97
N GLU A 620 7.59 -3.09 4.95
CA GLU A 620 8.13 -4.41 5.29
C GLU A 620 7.41 -5.58 4.56
N TYR A 621 7.11 -5.41 3.26
CA TYR A 621 6.37 -6.44 2.52
C TYR A 621 7.11 -7.77 2.57
N ASP A 622 6.44 -8.77 3.13
CA ASP A 622 6.78 -10.18 3.00
C ASP A 622 5.50 -10.99 2.86
N PHE A 623 5.65 -12.24 2.42
CA PHE A 623 4.51 -13.13 2.27
C PHE A 623 4.82 -14.51 2.83
N PHE A 624 4.14 -14.88 3.90
CA PHE A 624 4.25 -16.20 4.51
C PHE A 624 2.92 -16.95 4.40
N ASN A 625 2.89 -17.99 3.59
CA ASN A 625 1.70 -18.78 3.36
C ASN A 625 2.06 -20.27 3.37
N THR A 626 1.08 -21.14 3.59
CA THR A 626 1.24 -22.58 3.38
C THR A 626 1.26 -22.96 1.90
N ASP A 627 0.76 -22.09 1.02
CA ASP A 627 0.76 -22.24 -0.43
C ASP A 627 1.29 -20.97 -1.13
N TYR A 628 2.30 -21.12 -1.98
CA TYR A 628 2.97 -20.04 -2.71
C TYR A 628 2.62 -19.99 -4.21
N THR A 629 1.60 -20.73 -4.64
CA THR A 629 1.16 -20.83 -6.04
C THR A 629 0.96 -19.46 -6.71
N TYR A 630 0.42 -18.49 -5.97
CA TYR A 630 0.17 -17.13 -6.46
C TYR A 630 1.04 -16.06 -5.81
N ALA A 631 2.14 -16.45 -5.14
CA ALA A 631 3.05 -15.48 -4.52
C ALA A 631 3.58 -14.41 -5.50
N PRO A 632 3.90 -14.72 -6.77
CA PRO A 632 4.33 -13.70 -7.75
C PRO A 632 3.21 -12.71 -8.09
N GLN A 633 1.98 -13.20 -8.31
CA GLN A 633 0.82 -12.36 -8.59
C GLN A 633 0.43 -11.52 -7.37
N HIS A 634 0.56 -12.08 -6.17
CA HIS A 634 0.32 -11.36 -4.93
C HIS A 634 1.33 -10.21 -4.76
N LEU A 635 2.63 -10.45 -4.96
CA LEU A 635 3.64 -9.38 -4.96
C LEU A 635 3.31 -8.31 -6.01
N ARG A 636 3.01 -8.72 -7.24
CA ARG A 636 2.59 -7.81 -8.32
C ARG A 636 1.41 -6.94 -7.91
N ASP A 637 0.36 -7.57 -7.41
CA ASP A 637 -0.91 -6.89 -7.17
C ASP A 637 -0.85 -5.99 -5.93
N THR A 638 -0.18 -6.41 -4.85
CA THR A 638 0.08 -5.54 -3.69
C THR A 638 0.95 -4.36 -4.10
N PHE A 639 2.01 -4.57 -4.89
CA PHE A 639 2.85 -3.48 -5.39
C PHE A 639 2.05 -2.49 -6.26
N ILE A 640 1.25 -2.97 -7.22
CA ILE A 640 0.42 -2.10 -8.08
C ILE A 640 -0.60 -1.32 -7.25
N ALA A 641 -1.25 -1.97 -6.28
CA ALA A 641 -2.17 -1.29 -5.36
C ALA A 641 -1.46 -0.13 -4.65
N THR A 642 -0.31 -0.38 -4.02
CA THR A 642 0.49 0.66 -3.35
C THR A 642 1.00 1.73 -4.31
N PHE A 643 1.62 1.34 -5.42
CA PHE A 643 2.20 2.27 -6.40
C PHE A 643 1.12 3.16 -7.03
N SER A 644 -0.13 2.70 -7.13
CA SER A 644 -1.24 3.52 -7.62
C SER A 644 -1.75 4.58 -6.65
N HIS A 645 -1.47 4.43 -5.35
CA HIS A 645 -1.98 5.36 -4.34
C HIS A 645 -1.27 6.72 -4.43
N PRO A 646 -1.97 7.86 -4.53
CA PRO A 646 -1.35 9.17 -4.82
C PRO A 646 -0.35 9.63 -3.76
N LYS A 647 -0.57 9.29 -2.49
CA LYS A 647 0.32 9.63 -1.36
C LYS A 647 1.33 8.54 -1.00
N ALA A 648 1.34 7.40 -1.70
CA ALA A 648 2.33 6.36 -1.39
C ALA A 648 3.73 6.79 -1.85
N THR A 649 4.77 6.58 -1.05
CA THR A 649 6.15 6.97 -1.39
C THR A 649 7.15 5.82 -1.43
N ALA A 650 6.87 4.70 -0.74
CA ALA A 650 7.72 3.52 -0.75
C ALA A 650 6.96 2.19 -0.82
N PHE A 651 7.65 1.18 -1.36
CA PHE A 651 7.33 -0.24 -1.22
C PHE A 651 8.64 -0.98 -0.93
N VAL A 652 8.79 -1.46 0.30
CA VAL A 652 10.02 -2.10 0.78
C VAL A 652 9.81 -3.60 0.89
N ILE A 653 10.69 -4.39 0.27
CA ILE A 653 10.75 -5.84 0.43
C ILE A 653 11.52 -6.16 1.71
N TRP A 654 10.92 -6.92 2.61
CA TRP A 654 11.55 -7.28 3.88
C TRP A 654 12.34 -8.57 3.75
N GLY A 655 13.66 -8.47 3.50
CA GLY A 655 14.53 -9.61 3.25
C GLY A 655 14.23 -10.33 1.91
N TYR A 656 15.25 -10.90 1.27
CA TYR A 656 15.10 -11.48 -0.08
C TYR A 656 15.44 -12.97 -0.18
N TYR A 657 16.02 -13.56 0.87
CA TYR A 657 16.60 -14.90 0.86
C TYR A 657 16.07 -15.76 2.02
N ASP A 658 15.52 -16.95 1.73
CA ASP A 658 14.78 -17.77 2.71
C ASP A 658 15.49 -17.90 4.07
N PRO A 659 16.75 -18.38 4.17
CA PRO A 659 17.36 -18.67 5.47
C PRO A 659 17.71 -17.43 6.29
N MET A 660 17.79 -16.25 5.68
CA MET A 660 18.03 -14.98 6.38
C MET A 660 16.73 -14.25 6.72
N HIS A 661 15.60 -14.67 6.16
CA HIS A 661 14.30 -14.12 6.48
C HIS A 661 13.77 -14.62 7.82
N TRP A 662 13.15 -13.75 8.63
CA TRP A 662 12.66 -14.08 9.97
C TRP A 662 11.54 -15.14 9.98
N ARG A 663 10.78 -15.25 8.88
CA ARG A 663 9.78 -16.31 8.63
C ARG A 663 10.30 -17.49 7.80
N ASN A 664 11.61 -17.53 7.52
CA ASN A 664 12.25 -18.53 6.67
C ASN A 664 11.64 -18.62 5.25
N TYR A 665 11.24 -17.47 4.69
CA TYR A 665 10.74 -17.31 3.33
C TYR A 665 11.07 -15.91 2.81
N GLY A 666 12.04 -15.80 1.90
CA GLY A 666 12.38 -14.53 1.24
C GLY A 666 11.89 -14.58 -0.20
N PRO A 667 11.23 -13.55 -0.75
CA PRO A 667 10.55 -13.62 -2.04
C PRO A 667 11.48 -13.97 -3.21
N PHE A 668 12.77 -13.64 -3.17
CA PHE A 668 13.61 -13.69 -4.38
C PHE A 668 14.49 -14.94 -4.51
N TYR A 669 15.03 -15.47 -3.41
CA TYR A 669 15.95 -16.61 -3.45
C TYR A 669 15.63 -17.68 -2.42
N ASP A 670 15.63 -18.94 -2.87
CA ASP A 670 15.50 -20.10 -1.98
C ASP A 670 16.80 -20.35 -1.20
N ARG A 671 16.77 -21.28 -0.24
CA ARG A 671 17.95 -21.69 0.55
C ARG A 671 19.20 -22.15 -0.24
N ASN A 672 19.05 -22.48 -1.52
CA ASN A 672 20.12 -22.93 -2.40
C ASN A 672 20.58 -21.82 -3.37
N TRP A 673 20.10 -20.59 -3.17
CA TRP A 673 20.31 -19.46 -4.07
C TRP A 673 19.76 -19.71 -5.47
N ASN A 674 18.67 -20.48 -5.59
CA ASN A 674 17.89 -20.51 -6.81
C ASN A 674 16.93 -19.32 -6.81
N LYS A 675 16.86 -18.65 -7.95
CA LYS A 675 15.89 -17.58 -8.19
C LYS A 675 14.47 -18.12 -8.09
N LYS A 676 13.61 -17.38 -7.40
CA LYS A 676 12.17 -17.65 -7.27
C LYS A 676 11.36 -16.80 -8.26
N PRO A 677 10.15 -17.24 -8.66
CA PRO A 677 9.35 -16.53 -9.67
C PRO A 677 8.94 -15.10 -9.27
N GLU A 678 8.86 -14.79 -7.97
CA GLU A 678 8.56 -13.43 -7.51
C GLU A 678 9.65 -12.43 -7.91
N LEU A 679 10.91 -12.86 -8.06
CA LEU A 679 11.98 -11.97 -8.55
C LEU A 679 11.79 -11.62 -10.03
N ASP A 680 11.32 -12.56 -10.86
CA ASP A 680 11.02 -12.28 -12.27
C ASP A 680 9.92 -11.22 -12.37
N GLU A 681 8.93 -11.29 -11.48
CA GLU A 681 7.84 -10.33 -11.48
C GLU A 681 8.25 -8.97 -10.92
N TRP A 682 9.08 -8.94 -9.87
CA TRP A 682 9.69 -7.71 -9.38
C TRP A 682 10.53 -7.01 -10.44
N ASP A 683 11.41 -7.74 -11.14
CA ASP A 683 12.25 -7.23 -12.23
C ASP A 683 11.41 -6.61 -13.35
N ARG A 684 10.38 -7.34 -13.80
CA ARG A 684 9.43 -6.86 -14.82
C ARG A 684 8.73 -5.57 -14.38
N LEU A 685 8.28 -5.48 -13.13
CA LEU A 685 7.58 -4.31 -12.62
C LEU A 685 8.49 -3.08 -12.59
N ILE A 686 9.71 -3.20 -12.07
CA ILE A 686 10.55 -2.03 -11.79
C ILE A 686 11.45 -1.61 -12.95
N HIS A 687 11.78 -2.51 -13.88
CA HIS A 687 12.66 -2.21 -15.02
C HIS A 687 11.95 -2.16 -16.37
N GLU A 688 10.75 -2.76 -16.49
CA GLU A 688 10.01 -2.74 -17.75
C GLU A 688 8.71 -1.94 -17.64
N GLU A 689 7.83 -2.30 -16.70
CA GLU A 689 6.48 -1.77 -16.66
C GLU A 689 6.41 -0.36 -16.06
N PHE A 690 7.07 -0.14 -14.93
CA PHE A 690 7.09 1.14 -14.20
C PHE A 690 8.42 1.89 -14.32
N ALA A 691 9.14 1.63 -15.42
CA ALA A 691 10.31 2.38 -15.86
C ALA A 691 10.11 2.95 -17.27
N THR A 692 10.60 4.16 -17.50
CA THR A 692 10.45 4.81 -18.81
C THR A 692 11.66 4.55 -19.69
N HIS A 693 11.44 3.90 -20.83
CA HIS A 693 12.40 3.79 -21.94
C HIS A 693 11.74 4.29 -23.23
N ALA A 694 11.79 5.61 -23.46
CA ALA A 694 11.01 6.26 -24.50
C ALA A 694 11.88 6.94 -25.56
N THR A 695 11.41 6.91 -26.81
CA THR A 695 12.00 7.64 -27.93
C THR A 695 10.94 8.50 -28.60
N ALA A 696 11.26 9.76 -28.87
CA ALA A 696 10.44 10.72 -29.58
C ALA A 696 11.24 11.40 -30.70
N VAL A 697 10.56 12.03 -31.64
CA VAL A 697 11.17 12.81 -32.72
C VAL A 697 10.61 14.22 -32.67
N THR A 698 11.46 15.22 -32.84
CA THR A 698 11.02 16.62 -32.82
C THR A 698 10.13 16.97 -34.00
N ASP A 699 9.08 17.73 -33.73
CA ASP A 699 8.15 18.24 -34.73
C ASP A 699 8.71 19.45 -35.52
N GLN A 700 7.88 20.04 -36.39
CA GLN A 700 8.22 21.26 -37.16
C GLN A 700 8.56 22.49 -36.30
N ASN A 701 8.20 22.49 -35.02
CA ASN A 701 8.54 23.54 -34.05
C ASN A 701 9.79 23.18 -33.24
N GLY A 702 10.45 22.05 -33.56
CA GLY A 702 11.61 21.55 -32.84
C GLY A 702 11.25 20.96 -31.48
N GLN A 703 9.98 20.63 -31.22
CA GLN A 703 9.51 20.16 -29.93
C GLN A 703 9.30 18.65 -29.92
N ALA A 704 9.69 17.99 -28.83
CA ALA A 704 9.32 16.62 -28.49
C ALA A 704 8.77 16.59 -27.07
N VAL A 705 7.73 15.79 -26.83
CA VAL A 705 7.15 15.57 -25.50
C VAL A 705 7.24 14.09 -25.18
N ILE A 706 7.81 13.76 -24.03
CA ILE A 706 7.88 12.39 -23.51
C ILE A 706 7.10 12.34 -22.19
N ARG A 707 6.09 11.46 -22.14
CA ARG A 707 5.30 11.17 -20.95
C ARG A 707 5.96 10.03 -20.16
N GLY A 708 6.61 10.33 -19.03
CA GLY A 708 7.43 9.35 -18.28
C GLY A 708 7.13 9.31 -16.79
N TYR A 709 7.48 8.21 -16.13
CA TYR A 709 7.45 8.08 -14.66
C TYR A 709 8.37 9.10 -13.98
N ARG A 710 7.98 9.64 -12.84
CA ARG A 710 8.81 10.58 -12.10
C ARG A 710 10.09 9.90 -11.59
N GLY A 711 11.21 10.62 -11.61
CA GLY A 711 12.53 10.06 -11.28
C GLY A 711 13.68 10.67 -12.08
N LYS A 712 14.86 10.06 -11.97
CA LYS A 712 16.09 10.46 -12.68
C LYS A 712 16.18 9.76 -14.04
N TYR A 713 16.78 10.46 -15.00
CA TYR A 713 16.90 10.05 -16.39
C TYR A 713 18.27 10.40 -16.94
N ASN A 714 18.73 9.60 -17.90
CA ASN A 714 19.66 10.06 -18.92
C ASN A 714 18.87 10.39 -20.19
N VAL A 715 18.91 11.65 -20.61
CA VAL A 715 18.20 12.14 -21.81
C VAL A 715 19.23 12.46 -22.88
N SER A 716 19.07 11.86 -24.06
CA SER A 716 19.94 12.09 -25.21
C SER A 716 19.19 12.63 -26.42
N VAL A 717 19.86 13.48 -27.20
CA VAL A 717 19.32 14.04 -28.44
C VAL A 717 20.34 13.82 -29.56
N ALA A 718 19.87 13.38 -30.73
CA ALA A 718 20.70 13.11 -31.89
C ALA A 718 20.07 13.61 -33.20
N MET A 719 20.91 14.15 -34.09
CA MET A 719 20.57 14.52 -35.47
C MET A 719 21.74 14.18 -36.39
N GLY A 720 21.58 13.17 -37.24
CA GLY A 720 22.69 12.64 -38.03
C GLY A 720 23.79 12.04 -37.13
N GLU A 721 25.02 12.53 -37.27
CA GLU A 721 26.16 12.09 -36.45
C GLU A 721 26.33 12.91 -35.15
N VAL A 722 25.66 14.06 -35.04
CA VAL A 722 25.75 14.95 -33.88
C VAL A 722 24.81 14.46 -32.79
N ASN A 723 25.33 14.24 -31.58
CA ASN A 723 24.56 13.80 -30.43
C ASN A 723 25.10 14.41 -29.13
N GLY A 724 24.25 14.44 -28.10
CA GLY A 724 24.62 14.78 -26.74
C GLY A 724 23.62 14.22 -25.74
N SER A 725 23.99 14.24 -24.47
CA SER A 725 23.16 13.74 -23.37
C SER A 725 23.31 14.58 -22.12
N THR A 726 22.29 14.54 -21.26
CA THR A 726 22.28 15.18 -19.94
C THR A 726 21.51 14.32 -18.95
N GLU A 727 21.89 14.41 -17.68
CA GLU A 727 21.06 13.89 -16.59
C GLU A 727 19.89 14.83 -16.33
N PHE A 728 18.72 14.28 -16.02
CA PHE A 728 17.51 15.06 -15.80
C PHE A 728 16.60 14.39 -14.77
N THR A 729 16.00 15.17 -13.88
CA THR A 729 14.99 14.67 -12.93
C THR A 729 13.61 15.14 -13.36
N LEU A 730 12.73 14.19 -13.67
CA LEU A 730 11.33 14.45 -13.97
C LEU A 730 10.53 14.51 -12.66
N THR A 731 9.91 15.65 -12.38
CA THR A 731 9.25 15.93 -11.09
C THR A 731 7.73 16.01 -11.21
N ASN A 732 7.04 16.06 -10.07
CA ASN A 732 5.61 16.35 -9.99
C ASN A 732 5.33 17.85 -10.15
N SER A 733 5.32 18.36 -11.37
CA SER A 733 4.96 19.74 -11.71
C SER A 733 3.57 19.84 -12.32
N GLN A 734 2.81 20.86 -11.90
CA GLN A 734 1.55 21.30 -12.51
C GLN A 734 1.79 22.24 -13.71
N THR A 735 3.02 22.67 -13.93
CA THR A 735 3.45 23.53 -15.05
C THR A 735 4.72 22.96 -15.71
N PRO A 736 4.61 21.82 -16.42
CA PRO A 736 5.77 21.12 -16.97
C PRO A 736 6.63 21.96 -17.91
N GLU A 737 6.06 22.93 -18.62
CA GLU A 737 6.81 23.82 -19.52
C GLU A 737 7.77 24.74 -18.75
N ARG A 738 7.56 24.92 -17.45
CA ARG A 738 8.42 25.70 -16.56
C ARG A 738 9.40 24.83 -15.79
N ASP A 739 8.95 23.67 -15.29
CA ASP A 739 9.73 22.89 -14.34
C ASP A 739 10.37 21.63 -14.97
N ASN A 740 9.74 21.04 -15.99
CA ASN A 740 10.15 19.79 -16.60
C ASN A 740 10.59 19.98 -18.08
N TYR A 741 11.37 21.03 -18.36
CA TYR A 741 11.85 21.31 -19.72
C TYR A 741 13.35 21.04 -19.90
N ILE A 742 13.71 20.72 -21.15
CA ILE A 742 15.09 20.63 -21.62
C ILE A 742 15.21 21.46 -22.90
N HIS A 743 16.06 22.48 -22.86
CA HIS A 743 16.45 23.27 -24.02
C HIS A 743 17.73 22.73 -24.62
N VAL A 744 17.71 22.48 -25.92
CA VAL A 744 18.81 21.87 -26.67
C VAL A 744 19.21 22.79 -27.81
N VAL A 745 20.49 23.12 -27.87
CA VAL A 745 21.11 23.86 -28.98
C VAL A 745 22.02 22.90 -29.74
N MET A 746 21.63 22.59 -30.97
CA MET A 746 22.40 21.77 -31.90
C MET A 746 23.44 22.64 -32.59
N LYS A 747 24.72 22.35 -32.33
CA LYS A 747 25.85 22.98 -33.02
C LYS A 747 26.37 22.06 -34.12
N GLN A 748 27.29 22.59 -34.92
CA GLN A 748 27.87 21.84 -36.03
C GLN A 748 28.51 20.51 -35.58
N ASP A 749 29.25 20.52 -34.46
CA ASP A 749 30.02 19.36 -33.97
C ASP A 749 29.70 18.98 -32.50
N SER A 750 28.69 19.60 -31.88
CA SER A 750 28.33 19.35 -30.47
C SER A 750 26.87 19.67 -30.16
N VAL A 751 26.39 19.27 -28.99
CA VAL A 751 25.06 19.60 -28.48
C VAL A 751 25.20 20.26 -27.11
N GLU A 752 24.54 21.39 -26.90
CA GLU A 752 24.41 22.02 -25.59
C GLU A 752 23.00 21.80 -25.05
N MET A 753 22.89 21.33 -23.81
CA MET A 753 21.61 21.05 -23.16
C MET A 753 21.52 21.85 -21.85
N THR A 754 20.41 22.55 -21.63
CA THR A 754 20.13 23.29 -20.40
C THR A 754 18.72 22.98 -19.91
N HIS A 755 18.56 22.91 -18.60
CA HIS A 755 17.30 22.61 -17.94
C HIS A 755 17.34 23.21 -16.52
N PRO A 756 16.19 23.38 -15.85
CA PRO A 756 16.15 24.04 -14.54
C PRO A 756 16.70 23.18 -13.39
N ASN A 757 16.92 21.87 -13.58
CA ASN A 757 17.48 20.97 -12.55
C ASN A 757 18.99 21.25 -12.34
N PRO A 758 19.50 21.36 -11.09
CA PRO A 758 19.31 20.38 -10.03
C PRO A 758 18.82 21.01 -8.71
N VAL A 759 17.59 20.71 -8.31
CA VAL A 759 17.18 20.88 -6.91
C VAL A 759 17.12 19.48 -6.32
N GLU A 760 17.76 19.27 -5.18
CA GLU A 760 17.64 18.10 -4.31
C GLU A 760 16.16 17.73 -4.09
N VAL A 761 15.56 16.91 -4.97
CA VAL A 761 14.20 16.40 -4.74
C VAL A 761 14.23 15.21 -3.79
N TYR A 762 15.37 14.51 -3.78
CA TYR A 762 15.71 13.45 -2.83
C TYR A 762 17.09 13.83 -2.33
N ALA A 763 17.31 13.83 -1.02
CA ALA A 763 18.57 14.23 -0.39
C ALA A 763 19.76 13.88 -1.30
N ASP A 764 20.52 14.90 -1.74
CA ASP A 764 21.74 14.65 -2.50
C ASP A 764 22.74 14.09 -1.51
N ASN A 765 22.69 12.78 -1.32
CA ASN A 765 23.65 12.05 -0.51
C ASN A 765 25.07 12.13 -1.12
N ASN A 766 25.26 12.76 -2.29
CA ASN A 766 26.57 13.02 -2.88
C ASN A 766 27.38 14.13 -2.17
N SER A 767 26.88 14.77 -1.11
CA SER A 767 27.73 15.64 -0.30
C SER A 767 28.72 14.87 0.58
N SER A 768 29.36 13.79 0.11
CA SER A 768 30.51 13.12 0.75
C SER A 768 30.34 12.70 2.24
N GLY A 769 29.13 12.74 2.80
CA GLY A 769 28.87 12.69 4.23
C GLY A 769 28.76 11.25 4.73
N ARG A 770 29.79 10.44 4.50
CA ARG A 770 29.92 9.16 5.19
C ARG A 770 29.64 9.38 6.66
N VAL A 771 28.86 8.50 7.28
CA VAL A 771 28.65 8.55 8.73
C VAL A 771 30.00 8.32 9.39
N GLU A 772 30.57 9.36 9.98
CA GLU A 772 31.82 9.26 10.74
C GLU A 772 31.56 8.44 12.01
N PHE A 773 32.46 7.50 12.31
CA PHE A 773 32.23 6.57 13.40
C PHE A 773 32.31 7.27 14.75
N ASN A 774 31.14 7.51 15.35
CA ASN A 774 30.91 7.59 16.78
C ASN A 774 29.93 6.46 17.12
N ASN A 775 30.12 5.75 18.24
CA ASN A 775 29.01 4.91 18.73
C ASN A 775 27.86 5.79 19.27
N TRP A 776 26.68 5.23 19.49
CA TRP A 776 25.52 6.01 19.96
C TRP A 776 25.78 6.81 21.26
N THR A 777 26.63 6.33 22.17
CA THR A 777 27.00 7.00 23.43
C THR A 777 27.99 8.12 23.16
N GLU A 778 28.91 7.94 22.22
CA GLU A 778 29.81 8.99 21.75
C GLU A 778 29.03 10.05 20.96
N ALA A 779 28.04 9.66 20.15
CA ALA A 779 27.15 10.56 19.44
C ALA A 779 26.27 11.35 20.42
N TYR A 780 25.70 10.68 21.43
CA TYR A 780 25.00 11.35 22.52
C TYR A 780 25.94 12.30 23.29
N ALA A 781 27.14 11.87 23.66
CA ALA A 781 28.11 12.71 24.34
C ALA A 781 28.59 13.88 23.48
N ASP A 782 28.72 13.70 22.18
CA ASP A 782 29.06 14.75 21.21
C ASP A 782 27.91 15.74 21.06
N TYR A 783 26.67 15.26 21.00
CA TYR A 783 25.48 16.09 21.07
C TYR A 783 25.47 16.89 22.39
N ILE A 784 25.63 16.26 23.55
CA ILE A 784 25.68 16.94 24.86
C ILE A 784 26.87 17.90 24.94
N ALA A 785 28.02 17.58 24.34
CA ALA A 785 29.18 18.48 24.30
C ALA A 785 28.96 19.68 23.37
N THR A 786 28.23 19.47 22.27
CA THR A 786 27.88 20.49 21.27
C THR A 786 26.79 21.42 21.80
N VAL A 787 25.79 20.88 22.48
CA VAL A 787 24.58 21.58 22.91
C VAL A 787 24.68 22.05 24.37
N GLY A 788 25.43 21.34 25.23
CA GLY A 788 25.55 21.57 26.69
C GLY A 788 24.48 20.80 27.50
N ASP A 789 24.35 21.09 28.80
CA ASP A 789 23.22 20.65 29.68
C ASP A 789 21.86 21.27 29.27
N LYS A 790 21.77 21.78 28.05
CA LYS A 790 20.67 22.61 27.61
C LYS A 790 19.53 21.76 27.09
N GLU A 791 18.35 22.05 27.58
CA GLU A 791 17.13 21.42 27.11
C GLU A 791 16.77 22.03 25.74
N LEU A 792 16.78 21.23 24.69
CA LEU A 792 16.25 21.63 23.38
C LEU A 792 14.76 21.91 23.49
N ILE A 793 14.35 23.06 22.96
CA ILE A 793 12.95 23.48 22.91
C ILE A 793 12.52 23.48 21.45
N GLY A 794 11.54 22.64 21.13
CA GLY A 794 10.89 22.63 19.82
C GLY A 794 10.02 23.87 19.58
N VAL A 795 9.60 24.05 18.33
CA VAL A 795 8.57 25.03 17.94
C VAL A 795 7.21 24.38 18.09
N TYR A 796 6.33 25.01 18.86
CA TYR A 796 4.97 24.59 19.17
C TYR A 796 3.98 24.93 18.08
N ASP A 797 3.96 26.19 17.63
CA ASP A 797 3.04 26.70 16.62
C ASP A 797 3.77 27.68 15.70
N HIS A 798 3.28 27.85 14.48
CA HIS A 798 3.73 28.90 13.59
C HIS A 798 2.58 29.35 12.69
N SER A 799 2.33 30.65 12.68
CA SER A 799 1.18 31.21 12.01
C SER A 799 1.50 32.53 11.35
N ASP A 800 0.79 32.82 10.26
CA ASP A 800 0.81 34.14 9.66
C ASP A 800 0.00 35.15 10.48
N ASN A 801 0.06 36.41 10.08
CA ASN A 801 -0.69 37.50 10.69
C ASN A 801 -2.22 37.42 10.50
N HIS A 802 -2.72 36.45 9.74
CA HIS A 802 -4.15 36.13 9.62
C HIS A 802 -4.57 34.96 10.52
N GLY A 803 -3.62 34.35 11.24
CA GLY A 803 -3.86 33.17 12.08
C GLY A 803 -3.90 31.86 11.30
N ASN A 804 -3.46 31.84 10.03
CA ASN A 804 -3.32 30.59 9.28
C ASN A 804 -2.04 29.90 9.72
N SER A 805 -2.12 28.58 9.97
CA SER A 805 -0.94 27.76 10.25
C SER A 805 -0.06 27.65 9.01
N VAL A 806 1.26 27.76 9.19
CA VAL A 806 2.25 27.73 8.10
C VAL A 806 3.41 26.73 8.34
N PRO A 807 3.15 25.44 8.63
CA PRO A 807 4.17 24.44 9.05
C PRO A 807 5.31 24.25 8.07
N LYS A 808 4.94 24.47 6.84
CA LYS A 808 5.76 24.54 5.64
C LYS A 808 6.97 25.48 5.69
N THR A 809 7.02 26.42 6.62
CA THR A 809 8.16 27.34 6.76
C THR A 809 9.11 26.96 7.89
N ASN A 810 8.96 25.78 8.49
CA ASN A 810 9.87 25.21 9.50
C ASN A 810 9.88 23.67 9.42
N ASP A 811 9.72 23.11 8.21
CA ASP A 811 9.66 21.67 7.95
C ASP A 811 10.92 21.12 7.27
N GLY A 812 11.87 22.00 6.93
CA GLY A 812 13.14 21.65 6.30
C GLY A 812 13.04 21.20 4.83
N LEU A 813 11.86 21.26 4.20
CA LEU A 813 11.61 20.64 2.89
C LEU A 813 11.84 21.57 1.70
N TYR A 814 11.96 22.89 1.91
CA TYR A 814 12.09 23.94 0.87
C TYR A 814 11.05 23.84 -0.27
N ASN A 815 10.00 23.04 -0.09
CA ASN A 815 9.04 22.66 -1.14
C ASN A 815 7.85 23.62 -1.22
N THR A 816 7.72 24.49 -0.23
CA THR A 816 6.62 25.43 -0.05
C THR A 816 7.15 26.73 0.53
N TYR A 817 6.34 27.79 0.46
CA TYR A 817 6.78 29.13 0.80
C TYR A 817 5.58 29.96 1.23
N TRP A 818 5.83 30.84 2.18
CA TRP A 818 4.87 31.85 2.58
C TRP A 818 5.22 33.18 1.91
N TYR A 819 4.20 33.88 1.42
CA TYR A 819 4.35 35.22 0.88
C TYR A 819 3.62 36.22 1.76
N GLY A 820 4.31 37.31 2.08
CA GLY A 820 3.75 38.45 2.78
C GLY A 820 4.05 39.76 2.08
N GLN A 821 3.22 40.76 2.31
CA GLN A 821 3.46 42.13 1.86
C GLN A 821 3.02 43.11 2.95
N GLY A 822 3.61 44.30 3.02
CA GLY A 822 2.96 45.37 3.79
C GLY A 822 3.00 45.22 5.31
N ASN A 823 4.10 44.68 5.85
CA ASN A 823 4.29 44.30 7.26
C ASN A 823 3.60 43.01 7.69
N ASP A 824 3.14 42.19 6.74
CA ASP A 824 2.79 40.80 7.02
C ASP A 824 3.96 40.10 7.72
N PHE A 825 3.62 39.14 8.59
CA PHE A 825 4.58 38.45 9.43
C PHE A 825 4.21 36.99 9.67
N LEU A 826 5.23 36.21 9.96
CA LEU A 826 5.15 34.86 10.53
C LEU A 826 5.53 34.92 12.00
N THR A 827 4.72 34.33 12.86
CA THR A 827 5.02 34.15 14.28
C THR A 827 5.26 32.67 14.54
N TYR A 828 6.30 32.35 15.30
CA TYR A 828 6.67 31.02 15.75
C TYR A 828 6.60 31.00 17.28
N GLU A 829 5.75 30.16 17.85
CA GLU A 829 5.66 29.90 19.29
C GLU A 829 6.54 28.72 19.65
N LEU A 830 7.30 28.81 20.75
CA LEU A 830 8.14 27.75 21.26
C LEU A 830 7.34 26.87 22.25
N VAL A 831 7.66 25.57 22.35
CA VAL A 831 6.98 24.62 23.27
C VAL A 831 7.04 25.07 24.72
N LYS A 832 8.13 25.75 25.08
CA LYS A 832 8.26 26.44 26.35
C LYS A 832 9.17 27.64 26.15
N LYS A 833 9.16 28.56 27.11
CA LYS A 833 10.00 29.73 27.06
C LYS A 833 11.48 29.32 27.06
N ALA A 834 12.22 29.73 26.04
CA ALA A 834 13.64 29.51 25.89
C ALA A 834 14.45 30.64 26.54
N ASP A 835 15.54 30.28 27.20
CA ASP A 835 16.44 31.26 27.79
C ASP A 835 17.36 31.88 26.72
N ARG A 836 17.68 31.11 25.67
CA ARG A 836 18.45 31.54 24.50
C ARG A 836 18.14 30.72 23.26
N GLY A 837 18.56 31.22 22.11
CA GLY A 837 18.51 30.47 20.86
C GLY A 837 18.99 31.27 19.66
N THR A 838 18.91 30.66 18.49
CA THR A 838 19.24 31.27 17.21
C THR A 838 18.11 31.07 16.21
N VAL A 839 17.95 32.04 15.31
CA VAL A 839 16.97 32.01 14.22
C VAL A 839 17.70 32.34 12.93
N SER A 840 17.47 31.54 11.88
CA SER A 840 17.89 31.89 10.53
C SER A 840 16.70 31.77 9.59
N VAL A 841 16.70 32.61 8.55
CA VAL A 841 15.60 32.70 7.57
C VAL A 841 16.17 32.48 6.19
N ASP A 842 15.61 31.54 5.46
CA ASP A 842 15.84 31.36 4.04
C ASP A 842 14.66 31.93 3.25
N PHE A 843 14.98 32.57 2.13
CA PHE A 843 14.04 33.30 1.29
C PHE A 843 13.93 32.66 -0.09
N ARG A 844 12.74 32.75 -0.68
CA ARG A 844 12.50 32.34 -2.07
C ARG A 844 12.58 33.56 -3.00
N THR A 845 13.54 33.57 -3.91
CA THR A 845 13.81 34.70 -4.83
C THR A 845 13.71 34.27 -6.31
N PRO A 846 12.51 34.09 -6.87
CA PRO A 846 12.29 33.49 -8.21
C PRO A 846 13.02 34.19 -9.36
N CYS A 847 13.30 35.50 -9.24
CA CYS A 847 14.05 36.28 -10.23
C CYS A 847 15.30 36.95 -9.63
N GLY A 848 15.77 36.51 -8.46
CA GLY A 848 16.91 37.11 -7.75
C GLY A 848 16.58 38.42 -7.02
N GLU A 849 15.31 38.62 -6.63
CA GLU A 849 14.89 39.74 -5.80
C GLU A 849 15.57 39.71 -4.41
N VAL A 850 15.70 40.89 -3.80
CA VAL A 850 16.24 41.05 -2.44
C VAL A 850 15.13 41.65 -1.58
N TYR A 851 14.90 41.09 -0.40
CA TYR A 851 13.81 41.46 0.51
C TYR A 851 14.35 42.05 1.81
N ASP A 852 13.80 43.19 2.22
CA ASP A 852 14.06 43.74 3.55
C ASP A 852 13.10 43.16 4.60
N TYR A 853 13.65 42.66 5.70
CA TYR A 853 12.93 41.95 6.74
C TYR A 853 13.48 42.25 8.14
N ARG A 854 12.68 41.92 9.15
CA ARG A 854 13.08 41.98 10.56
C ARG A 854 12.76 40.69 11.30
N VAL A 855 13.65 40.34 12.23
CA VAL A 855 13.46 39.25 13.19
C VAL A 855 13.19 39.86 14.55
N MET A 856 12.15 39.38 15.22
CA MET A 856 11.71 39.88 16.52
C MET A 856 11.49 38.71 17.48
N SER A 857 11.58 38.97 18.79
CA SER A 857 11.19 38.02 19.81
C SER A 857 10.23 38.61 20.83
N SER A 858 9.47 37.74 21.49
CA SER A 858 8.55 38.09 22.56
C SER A 858 8.47 37.00 23.62
N LYS A 859 8.16 37.38 24.86
CA LYS A 859 7.90 36.46 25.98
C LYS A 859 6.43 36.12 26.15
N ASP A 860 5.57 37.02 25.69
CA ASP A 860 4.13 37.06 25.99
C ASP A 860 3.26 37.09 24.72
N GLY A 861 3.88 37.23 23.53
CA GLY A 861 3.20 37.35 22.25
C GLY A 861 2.64 38.75 21.98
N GLU A 862 2.67 39.65 22.98
CA GLU A 862 2.12 41.01 22.90
C GLU A 862 3.22 42.06 22.72
N THR A 863 4.32 41.92 23.47
CA THR A 863 5.43 42.87 23.47
C THR A 863 6.60 42.31 22.69
N TRP A 864 6.98 42.99 21.61
CA TRP A 864 7.99 42.50 20.67
C TRP A 864 9.26 43.34 20.69
N THR A 865 10.40 42.65 20.70
CA THR A 865 11.74 43.26 20.61
C THR A 865 12.35 42.92 19.26
N THR A 866 12.78 43.91 18.49
CA THR A 866 13.55 43.66 17.26
C THR A 866 14.95 43.18 17.62
N LEU A 867 15.32 42.04 17.06
CA LEU A 867 16.65 41.44 17.20
C LEU A 867 17.53 41.78 15.99
N TYR A 868 16.92 41.84 14.82
CA TYR A 868 17.59 42.08 13.55
C TYR A 868 16.67 42.80 12.56
N GLU A 869 17.25 43.66 11.73
CA GLU A 869 16.61 44.28 10.56
C GLU A 869 17.67 44.38 9.46
N GLY A 870 17.39 43.84 8.28
CA GLY A 870 18.36 43.71 7.19
C GLY A 870 17.75 43.08 5.94
N SER A 871 18.61 42.63 5.02
CA SER A 871 18.23 42.26 3.67
C SER A 871 18.54 40.80 3.33
N SER A 872 17.71 40.16 2.50
CA SER A 872 17.76 38.72 2.20
C SER A 872 18.97 38.29 1.37
N ASP A 873 19.74 39.23 0.80
CA ASP A 873 21.00 38.95 0.12
C ASP A 873 22.14 38.58 1.08
N THR A 874 21.90 38.78 2.38
CA THR A 874 22.85 38.55 3.45
C THR A 874 22.30 37.46 4.38
N LYS A 875 22.85 36.24 4.29
CA LYS A 875 22.46 35.17 5.22
C LYS A 875 22.95 35.50 6.63
N ALA A 876 22.00 35.69 7.54
CA ALA A 876 22.25 36.01 8.94
C ALA A 876 21.67 34.93 9.86
N SER A 877 22.41 34.60 10.92
CA SER A 877 21.92 33.87 12.09
C SER A 877 21.73 34.87 13.21
N ILE A 878 20.52 34.96 13.75
CA ILE A 878 20.11 35.99 14.72
C ILE A 878 19.95 35.33 16.08
N ASP A 879 20.73 35.79 17.06
CA ASP A 879 20.61 35.33 18.44
C ASP A 879 19.40 35.97 19.12
N PHE A 880 18.72 35.20 19.95
CA PHE A 880 17.67 35.68 20.86
C PHE A 880 17.88 35.17 22.27
N THR A 881 17.27 35.86 23.25
CA THR A 881 17.28 35.46 24.66
C THR A 881 15.91 35.69 25.26
N ASP A 882 15.53 34.81 26.19
CA ASP A 882 14.30 34.91 26.99
C ASP A 882 13.07 35.15 26.11
N ALA A 883 12.75 34.17 25.26
CA ALA A 883 11.68 34.24 24.27
C ALA A 883 10.76 33.03 24.36
N MET A 884 9.46 33.27 24.19
CA MET A 884 8.44 32.24 23.91
C MET A 884 7.99 32.32 22.46
N PHE A 885 8.20 33.46 21.79
CA PHE A 885 7.80 33.68 20.41
C PHE A 885 8.91 34.34 19.60
N ILE A 886 9.04 33.93 18.34
CA ILE A 886 9.89 34.53 17.31
C ILE A 886 8.98 35.04 16.19
N ARG A 887 9.32 36.17 15.57
CA ARG A 887 8.56 36.72 14.44
C ARG A 887 9.46 37.16 13.31
N ILE A 888 9.12 36.75 12.09
CA ILE A 888 9.73 37.20 10.85
C ILE A 888 8.74 38.12 10.15
N GLN A 889 9.12 39.38 9.93
CA GLN A 889 8.21 40.39 9.40
C GLN A 889 8.83 41.12 8.21
N SER A 890 8.04 41.35 7.16
CA SER A 890 8.40 42.19 6.02
C SER A 890 8.51 43.67 6.42
N VAL A 891 9.41 44.43 5.79
CA VAL A 891 9.62 45.86 6.08
C VAL A 891 9.17 46.75 4.91
N ASP A 892 8.73 47.98 5.21
CA ASP A 892 8.48 49.08 4.26
C ASP A 892 7.62 48.79 3.00
N ASN A 893 6.57 47.96 3.16
CA ASN A 893 5.63 47.58 2.10
C ASN A 893 6.24 46.75 0.94
N GLU A 894 7.40 46.15 1.14
CA GLU A 894 7.98 45.22 0.17
C GLU A 894 7.35 43.82 0.27
N TYR A 895 7.39 43.09 -0.84
CA TYR A 895 6.95 41.71 -0.93
C TYR A 895 8.05 40.81 -0.37
N MET A 896 7.72 39.79 0.42
CA MET A 896 8.68 38.89 1.05
C MET A 896 8.23 37.43 0.87
N GLY A 897 9.09 36.60 0.29
CA GLY A 897 8.89 35.16 0.20
C GLY A 897 9.79 34.42 1.19
N VAL A 898 9.22 33.86 2.25
CA VAL A 898 9.93 33.03 3.22
C VAL A 898 9.80 31.57 2.80
N SER A 899 10.93 30.90 2.60
CA SER A 899 10.95 29.46 2.31
C SER A 899 11.12 28.63 3.57
N GLU A 900 12.03 29.02 4.46
CA GLU A 900 12.35 28.25 5.67
C GLU A 900 12.77 29.20 6.80
N VAL A 901 12.39 28.87 8.03
CA VAL A 901 12.82 29.54 9.25
C VAL A 901 13.31 28.47 10.22
N ASN A 902 14.63 28.38 10.36
CA ASN A 902 15.24 27.43 11.27
C ASN A 902 15.37 28.10 12.64
N ILE A 903 14.69 27.54 13.63
CA ILE A 903 14.76 27.98 15.03
C ILE A 903 15.43 26.91 15.87
N TYR A 904 16.50 27.31 16.52
CA TYR A 904 17.18 26.51 17.52
C TYR A 904 17.00 27.20 18.87
N ALA A 905 16.23 26.59 19.77
CA ALA A 905 15.88 27.18 21.04
C ALA A 905 16.30 26.28 22.20
N GLU A 906 16.82 26.89 23.27
CA GLU A 906 17.45 26.18 24.38
C GLU A 906 16.99 26.77 25.72
N LYS A 907 16.88 25.92 26.74
CA LYS A 907 16.70 26.32 28.15
C LYS A 907 17.91 25.94 28.99
N ASP A 908 18.30 26.84 29.89
CA ASP A 908 19.46 26.67 30.78
C ASP A 908 19.14 25.88 32.06
#